data_AF-A0A4Q0I682-F1
#
_entry.id   AF-A0A4Q0I682-F1
#
_cell.length_a   1.000
_cell.length_b   1.000
_cell.length_c   1.000
_cell.angle_alpha   90.00
_cell.angle_beta   90.00
_cell.angle_gamma   90.00
#
_symmetry.space_group_name_H-M   'P 1'
#
loop_
_entity.id
_entity.type
_entity.pdbx_description
1 polymer ?
#
loop_
_entity_poly.entity_id
_entity_poly.type
_entity_poly.pdbx_seq_one_letter_code
_entity_poly.pdbx_strand_id
1 'polypeptide(L)'
;MKSKGHILSANLLRDELIKNNGYLLLEEYEGGKKVKKSYKIPDMFYRAIKNCPTYFRGGSVGPDFFPDIFEGQSWIHPKNSGKWLSYMQEKLLTYSPGDSEFNEALAFYLGYMIHYAGDMFTHDYVNDYAGGPFPEISNIIDSVDDWRKVSLNNPIFEKIRIIIIHLAIETYLDNLIGYDNPKDDFRIDIPISFLRTCFATRGAIEETNVLKMENGAKLEEINKFNFLGRFVYYYERLLEKNAEGGSVSLSDITEREEYIEKWLKIWGEFTQRMIDKGLSTAWSDYKADFINLLANYLCNAEGDRNAWEFASSVVDAISGLDISIPIFDEIGELVEECIEDKILLPYVRPIAAYITRREPKYIDDYDEAIESIKDHFIHPAKLFLSLGLNDLQKTLEKEWNKFWRKKDCFDQPFPVFKRCLNMGKLCLLGTDNINKIIDRYYEERKEGQDEYKKDEIRLQEHTLQWSLHEIKIVATTAKTSDAGTKSKIFFGLKTRSNKTETADKGYEVQLNRRKDGLEKPGGCEHVDYILPSVVPISSIEAFTLRLAGNDQWIAENIYVIDVRTGIMLAKASNIKLSVGKTIKIGILGHLEDAYCQLQDGSTRINTISGLMVTIRTSSDFGSGTDGDVIFKMETTHRNVEQLLDKESYNDFEMGDLDTYYFQIRNPVDYNEIKNFYIKKEGGSDWKPAYITVCDSRTGICMAHQKFNRNITSKWSLIPFDRTLMDNFLKSESNSGIRYLQVVIKTSNDLWSGTDDNVYMEIKFDDSDPSNPYSNDKYKAYLNTAWHNDFERGDIDTFNVDLRICVKKSSIKSFEFFKKGSDDWKVEWIKISDSAGGEVLCYEENIDRKLKSSEDRIVISSGYWNKK
;
A
#
# COMPACT_ATOMS: atom_id res chain seq x y z
N MET A 1 -22.43 19.93 4.40
CA MET A 1 -21.31 19.65 3.48
C MET A 1 -21.40 18.20 3.06
N LYS A 2 -20.97 17.91 1.84
CA LYS A 2 -21.45 16.90 0.88
C LYS A 2 -20.86 15.50 1.13
N SER A 3 -21.09 14.92 2.29
CA SER A 3 -20.51 13.62 2.66
C SER A 3 -21.55 12.56 2.96
N LYS A 4 -22.76 12.96 3.36
CA LYS A 4 -23.77 12.02 3.84
C LYS A 4 -24.34 11.20 2.69
N GLY A 5 -24.64 11.80 1.54
CA GLY A 5 -25.17 11.10 0.37
C GLY A 5 -24.22 10.01 -0.16
N HIS A 6 -22.92 10.27 -0.13
CA HIS A 6 -21.92 9.29 -0.53
C HIS A 6 -21.82 8.12 0.44
N ILE A 7 -21.70 8.41 1.74
CA ILE A 7 -21.64 7.38 2.80
C ILE A 7 -22.91 6.54 2.81
N LEU A 8 -24.05 7.15 2.56
CA LEU A 8 -25.34 6.50 2.44
C LEU A 8 -25.40 5.53 1.26
N SER A 9 -24.86 5.94 0.11
CA SER A 9 -24.73 5.09 -1.08
C SER A 9 -23.81 3.90 -0.81
N ALA A 10 -22.67 4.14 -0.16
CA ALA A 10 -21.74 3.09 0.27
C ALA A 10 -22.41 2.09 1.23
N ASN A 11 -23.16 2.58 2.22
CA ASN A 11 -23.90 1.74 3.17
C ASN A 11 -24.93 0.85 2.44
N LEU A 12 -25.71 1.39 1.51
CA LEU A 12 -26.68 0.60 0.73
C LEU A 12 -26.02 -0.50 -0.11
N LEU A 13 -24.95 -0.16 -0.82
CA LEU A 13 -24.24 -1.11 -1.68
C LEU A 13 -23.64 -2.24 -0.84
N ARG A 14 -22.99 -1.90 0.29
CA ARG A 14 -22.48 -2.87 1.26
C ARG A 14 -23.60 -3.75 1.81
N ASP A 15 -24.70 -3.16 2.25
CA ASP A 15 -25.80 -3.92 2.87
C ASP A 15 -26.46 -4.89 1.88
N GLU A 16 -26.59 -4.49 0.60
CA GLU A 16 -27.03 -5.39 -0.46
C GLU A 16 -26.04 -6.55 -0.66
N LEU A 17 -24.75 -6.27 -0.73
CA LEU A 17 -23.70 -7.30 -0.86
C LEU A 17 -23.71 -8.28 0.32
N ILE A 18 -23.83 -7.79 1.55
CA ILE A 18 -23.90 -8.63 2.75
C ILE A 18 -25.15 -9.50 2.70
N LYS A 19 -26.31 -8.90 2.42
CA LYS A 19 -27.60 -9.60 2.36
C LYS A 19 -27.62 -10.69 1.31
N ASN A 20 -26.98 -10.45 0.16
CA ASN A 20 -26.99 -11.36 -0.97
C ASN A 20 -25.68 -12.16 -1.11
N ASN A 21 -24.83 -12.19 -0.08
CA ASN A 21 -23.57 -12.95 -0.06
C ASN A 21 -22.64 -12.69 -1.26
N GLY A 22 -22.32 -11.41 -1.52
CA GLY A 22 -21.42 -10.99 -2.59
C GLY A 22 -22.09 -10.77 -3.95
N TYR A 23 -23.42 -10.77 -4.00
CA TYR A 23 -24.17 -10.50 -5.23
C TYR A 23 -24.85 -9.13 -5.20
N LEU A 24 -24.75 -8.41 -6.31
CA LEU A 24 -25.55 -7.22 -6.60
C LEU A 24 -26.63 -7.59 -7.59
N LEU A 25 -27.83 -7.02 -7.46
CA LEU A 25 -28.84 -7.15 -8.52
C LEU A 25 -28.88 -5.88 -9.38
N LEU A 26 -29.17 -6.06 -10.65
CA LEU A 26 -29.42 -4.99 -11.61
C LEU A 26 -30.78 -5.20 -12.28
N GLU A 27 -31.40 -4.08 -12.66
CA GLU A 27 -32.59 -4.11 -13.51
C GLU A 27 -32.17 -4.19 -14.98
N GLU A 28 -32.63 -5.24 -15.65
CA GLU A 28 -32.47 -5.43 -17.09
C GLU A 28 -33.83 -5.53 -17.77
N TYR A 29 -33.85 -5.37 -19.09
CA TYR A 29 -35.02 -5.67 -19.91
C TYR A 29 -34.83 -7.01 -20.60
N GLU A 30 -35.79 -7.90 -20.48
CA GLU A 30 -35.88 -9.15 -21.23
C GLU A 30 -37.27 -9.24 -21.87
N GLY A 31 -37.33 -9.33 -23.20
CA GLY A 31 -38.59 -9.38 -23.93
C GLY A 31 -39.52 -8.19 -23.64
N GLY A 32 -38.96 -7.00 -23.43
CA GLY A 32 -39.69 -5.77 -23.10
C GLY A 32 -40.19 -5.67 -21.66
N LYS A 33 -39.88 -6.65 -20.79
CA LYS A 33 -40.22 -6.63 -19.36
C LYS A 33 -38.98 -6.38 -18.52
N LYS A 34 -39.15 -5.59 -17.44
CA LYS A 34 -38.09 -5.41 -16.45
C LYS A 34 -37.92 -6.68 -15.62
N VAL A 35 -36.70 -7.19 -15.55
CA VAL A 35 -36.30 -8.34 -14.74
C VAL A 35 -35.15 -7.95 -13.82
N LYS A 36 -35.04 -8.63 -12.66
CA LYS A 36 -33.91 -8.47 -11.74
C LYS A 36 -32.90 -9.59 -12.00
N LYS A 37 -31.66 -9.25 -12.35
CA LYS A 37 -30.57 -10.21 -12.51
C LYS A 37 -29.52 -10.04 -11.45
N SER A 38 -28.96 -11.16 -11.01
CA SER A 38 -27.94 -11.22 -9.97
C SER A 38 -26.55 -11.33 -10.58
N TYR A 39 -25.61 -10.54 -10.08
CA TYR A 39 -24.23 -10.48 -10.53
C TYR A 39 -23.30 -10.65 -9.34
N LYS A 40 -22.43 -11.65 -9.40
CA LYS A 40 -21.39 -11.85 -8.38
C LYS A 40 -20.27 -10.85 -8.62
N ILE A 41 -19.92 -10.07 -7.59
CA ILE A 41 -18.72 -9.21 -7.65
C ILE A 41 -17.45 -10.03 -7.38
N PRO A 42 -16.24 -9.53 -7.69
CA PRO A 42 -15.01 -10.20 -7.29
C PRO A 42 -14.96 -10.48 -5.78
N ASP A 43 -14.56 -11.70 -5.39
CA ASP A 43 -14.58 -12.13 -3.98
C ASP A 43 -13.69 -11.25 -3.09
N MET A 44 -12.56 -10.75 -3.63
CA MET A 44 -11.72 -9.78 -2.93
C MET A 44 -12.43 -8.45 -2.63
N PHE A 45 -13.28 -7.96 -3.54
CA PHE A 45 -14.05 -6.73 -3.32
C PHE A 45 -15.09 -6.94 -2.23
N TYR A 46 -15.81 -8.07 -2.30
CA TYR A 46 -16.80 -8.41 -1.28
C TYR A 46 -16.17 -8.51 0.11
N ARG A 47 -15.01 -9.18 0.24
CA ARG A 47 -14.31 -9.31 1.52
C ARG A 47 -13.80 -7.97 2.05
N ALA A 48 -13.17 -7.15 1.21
CA ALA A 48 -12.69 -5.82 1.62
C ALA A 48 -13.85 -4.93 2.10
N ILE A 49 -14.94 -4.83 1.33
CA ILE A 49 -16.12 -4.03 1.69
C ILE A 49 -16.80 -4.54 2.98
N LYS A 50 -16.86 -5.86 3.16
CA LYS A 50 -17.46 -6.48 4.35
C LYS A 50 -16.61 -6.28 5.61
N ASN A 51 -15.30 -6.44 5.50
CA ASN A 51 -14.39 -6.46 6.64
C ASN A 51 -13.86 -5.08 7.01
N CYS A 52 -13.75 -4.15 6.05
CA CYS A 52 -13.24 -2.79 6.23
C CYS A 52 -14.30 -1.72 5.86
N PRO A 53 -15.51 -1.75 6.46
CA PRO A 53 -16.63 -0.91 6.02
C PRO A 53 -16.42 0.59 6.26
N THR A 54 -15.66 0.97 7.28
CA THR A 54 -15.34 2.38 7.59
C THR A 54 -14.40 2.98 6.53
N TYR A 55 -13.42 2.21 6.05
CA TYR A 55 -12.56 2.58 4.94
C TYR A 55 -13.32 2.70 3.62
N PHE A 56 -14.27 1.78 3.34
CA PHE A 56 -15.13 1.90 2.16
C PHE A 56 -15.96 3.19 2.15
N ARG A 57 -16.47 3.61 3.31
CA ARG A 57 -17.15 4.90 3.46
C ARG A 57 -16.20 6.09 3.35
N GLY A 58 -15.01 6.01 3.94
CA GLY A 58 -13.96 7.03 3.81
C GLY A 58 -13.56 7.23 2.35
N GLY A 59 -13.45 6.14 1.60
CA GLY A 59 -13.28 6.19 0.16
C GLY A 59 -14.44 6.86 -0.56
N SER A 60 -15.69 6.58 -0.14
CA SER A 60 -16.89 7.09 -0.81
C SER A 60 -17.04 8.61 -0.76
N VAL A 61 -16.48 9.28 0.25
CA VAL A 61 -16.44 10.75 0.26
C VAL A 61 -15.39 11.29 -0.72
N GLY A 62 -14.46 10.46 -1.19
CA GLY A 62 -13.69 10.69 -2.42
C GLY A 62 -12.82 11.95 -2.44
N PRO A 63 -12.55 12.52 -3.62
CA PRO A 63 -11.84 13.79 -3.80
C PRO A 63 -12.58 15.01 -3.27
N ASP A 64 -13.79 14.88 -2.73
CA ASP A 64 -14.40 15.96 -1.98
C ASP A 64 -13.65 16.25 -0.68
N PHE A 65 -12.99 15.24 -0.12
CA PHE A 65 -12.28 15.36 1.14
C PHE A 65 -10.86 14.83 1.08
N PHE A 66 -10.49 13.89 0.20
CA PHE A 66 -9.17 13.25 0.24
C PHE A 66 -8.33 13.48 -1.03
N PRO A 67 -7.00 13.71 -0.90
CA PRO A 67 -6.20 13.66 0.34
C PRO A 67 -6.43 14.86 1.29
N ASP A 68 -6.83 15.99 0.73
CA ASP A 68 -7.45 17.12 1.43
C ASP A 68 -8.42 17.84 0.47
N ILE A 69 -9.22 18.78 0.99
CA ILE A 69 -10.22 19.50 0.18
C ILE A 69 -9.58 20.38 -0.89
N PHE A 70 -8.35 20.87 -0.68
CA PHE A 70 -7.69 21.79 -1.59
C PHE A 70 -7.21 21.04 -2.83
N GLU A 71 -6.44 19.97 -2.65
CA GLU A 71 -5.95 19.12 -3.73
C GLU A 71 -7.10 18.35 -4.38
N GLY A 72 -8.01 17.83 -3.55
CA GLY A 72 -9.21 17.11 -3.96
C GLY A 72 -10.08 17.93 -4.92
N GLN A 73 -10.62 19.07 -4.46
CA GLN A 73 -11.56 19.89 -5.24
C GLN A 73 -10.90 20.67 -6.37
N SER A 74 -9.62 21.04 -6.26
CA SER A 74 -8.97 21.88 -7.26
C SER A 74 -8.43 21.08 -8.45
N TRP A 75 -7.93 19.86 -8.20
CA TRP A 75 -7.15 19.13 -9.21
C TRP A 75 -7.64 17.71 -9.48
N ILE A 76 -8.00 16.97 -8.44
CA ILE A 76 -8.34 15.55 -8.56
C ILE A 76 -9.80 15.38 -9.04
N HIS A 77 -10.69 16.19 -8.48
CA HIS A 77 -12.12 16.17 -8.80
C HIS A 77 -12.42 16.65 -10.23
N PRO A 78 -11.93 17.82 -10.70
CA PRO A 78 -12.42 18.42 -11.95
C PRO A 78 -11.86 17.82 -13.25
N LYS A 79 -10.69 17.18 -13.20
CA LYS A 79 -9.95 16.74 -14.40
C LYS A 79 -9.32 15.37 -14.20
N ASN A 80 -9.24 14.60 -15.29
CA ASN A 80 -8.45 13.37 -15.37
C ASN A 80 -8.81 12.29 -14.31
N SER A 81 -10.04 12.28 -13.79
CA SER A 81 -10.52 11.32 -12.77
C SER A 81 -10.20 9.86 -13.09
N GLY A 82 -10.36 9.47 -14.37
CA GLY A 82 -10.01 8.12 -14.83
C GLY A 82 -8.51 7.81 -14.70
N LYS A 83 -7.63 8.77 -14.95
CA LYS A 83 -6.17 8.60 -14.78
C LYS A 83 -5.79 8.53 -13.31
N TRP A 84 -6.44 9.32 -12.46
CA TRP A 84 -6.26 9.26 -11.01
C TRP A 84 -6.67 7.90 -10.44
N LEU A 85 -7.79 7.36 -10.87
CA LEU A 85 -8.21 6.01 -10.49
C LEU A 85 -7.23 4.93 -10.95
N SER A 86 -6.68 5.04 -12.18
CA SER A 86 -5.63 4.14 -12.65
C SER A 86 -4.37 4.24 -11.79
N TYR A 87 -3.93 5.46 -11.47
CA TYR A 87 -2.76 5.69 -10.62
C TYR A 87 -2.95 5.13 -9.21
N MET A 88 -4.10 5.38 -8.57
CA MET A 88 -4.43 4.81 -7.26
C MET A 88 -4.47 3.28 -7.32
N GLN A 89 -4.96 2.70 -8.41
CA GLN A 89 -4.94 1.25 -8.62
C GLN A 89 -3.50 0.71 -8.70
N GLU A 90 -2.61 1.38 -9.42
CA GLU A 90 -1.20 1.01 -9.48
C GLU A 90 -0.54 1.04 -8.10
N LYS A 91 -0.87 2.03 -7.26
CA LYS A 91 -0.41 2.09 -5.87
C LYS A 91 -1.04 1.03 -5.00
N LEU A 92 -2.32 0.70 -5.20
CA LEU A 92 -2.97 -0.39 -4.47
C LEU A 92 -2.26 -1.72 -4.76
N LEU A 93 -1.82 -1.90 -6.00
CA LEU A 93 -1.10 -3.08 -6.44
C LEU A 93 0.32 -3.19 -5.90
N THR A 94 0.85 -2.21 -5.13
CA THR A 94 2.12 -2.35 -4.39
C THR A 94 1.94 -3.05 -3.04
N TYR A 95 0.73 -3.09 -2.49
CA TYR A 95 0.42 -3.77 -1.23
C TYR A 95 0.32 -5.29 -1.42
N SER A 96 0.70 -6.03 -0.38
CA SER A 96 0.66 -7.50 -0.39
C SER A 96 -0.78 -8.03 -0.29
N PRO A 97 -1.21 -8.90 -1.22
CA PRO A 97 -2.57 -9.42 -1.20
C PRO A 97 -2.84 -10.29 0.04
N GLY A 98 -3.86 -9.93 0.82
CA GLY A 98 -4.26 -10.68 2.02
C GLY A 98 -3.94 -9.98 3.34
N ASP A 99 -3.04 -8.99 3.33
CA ASP A 99 -2.71 -8.17 4.50
C ASP A 99 -3.91 -7.29 4.91
N SER A 100 -3.99 -6.90 6.19
CA SER A 100 -5.02 -5.95 6.64
C SER A 100 -4.93 -4.63 5.86
N GLU A 101 -3.72 -4.11 5.66
CA GLU A 101 -3.51 -2.85 4.95
C GLU A 101 -4.01 -2.90 3.50
N PHE A 102 -3.80 -4.03 2.80
CA PHE A 102 -4.34 -4.21 1.45
C PHE A 102 -5.87 -4.17 1.45
N ASN A 103 -6.52 -4.82 2.41
CA ASN A 103 -7.98 -4.83 2.49
C ASN A 103 -8.56 -3.45 2.83
N GLU A 104 -7.88 -2.69 3.71
CA GLU A 104 -8.22 -1.31 4.05
C GLU A 104 -8.05 -0.38 2.84
N ALA A 105 -6.90 -0.46 2.16
CA ALA A 105 -6.62 0.30 0.94
C ALA A 105 -7.58 -0.04 -0.20
N LEU A 106 -7.88 -1.33 -0.41
CA LEU A 106 -8.83 -1.80 -1.42
C LEU A 106 -10.25 -1.31 -1.10
N ALA A 107 -10.69 -1.39 0.15
CA ALA A 107 -11.99 -0.87 0.56
C ALA A 107 -12.08 0.64 0.29
N PHE A 108 -11.07 1.41 0.70
CA PHE A 108 -11.01 2.85 0.42
C PHE A 108 -11.02 3.14 -1.09
N TYR A 109 -10.19 2.46 -1.88
CA TYR A 109 -10.15 2.62 -3.34
C TYR A 109 -11.51 2.32 -4.01
N LEU A 110 -12.19 1.25 -3.60
CA LEU A 110 -13.53 0.92 -4.12
C LEU A 110 -14.55 1.99 -3.75
N GLY A 111 -14.45 2.56 -2.54
CA GLY A 111 -15.22 3.72 -2.13
C GLY A 111 -14.96 4.92 -3.05
N TYR A 112 -13.70 5.21 -3.30
CA TYR A 112 -13.26 6.32 -4.15
C TYR A 112 -13.74 6.17 -5.60
N MET A 113 -13.78 4.93 -6.10
CA MET A 113 -14.31 4.62 -7.43
C MET A 113 -15.83 4.83 -7.51
N ILE A 114 -16.60 4.38 -6.50
CA ILE A 114 -18.06 4.61 -6.51
C ILE A 114 -18.42 6.09 -6.33
N HIS A 115 -17.56 6.89 -5.68
CA HIS A 115 -17.71 8.33 -5.61
C HIS A 115 -17.76 8.93 -7.01
N TYR A 116 -16.72 8.74 -7.82
CA TYR A 116 -16.66 9.28 -9.18
C TYR A 116 -17.82 8.81 -10.04
N ALA A 117 -18.18 7.53 -9.93
CA ALA A 117 -19.29 6.97 -10.68
C ALA A 117 -20.64 7.59 -10.28
N GLY A 118 -20.82 7.88 -8.99
CA GLY A 118 -22.00 8.56 -8.48
C GLY A 118 -22.07 10.03 -8.92
N ASP A 119 -20.93 10.73 -8.89
CA ASP A 119 -20.83 12.13 -9.26
C ASP A 119 -21.08 12.39 -10.73
N MET A 120 -20.61 11.53 -11.62
CA MET A 120 -20.89 11.65 -13.07
C MET A 120 -22.39 11.78 -13.36
N PHE A 121 -23.25 11.09 -12.60
CA PHE A 121 -24.69 11.08 -12.82
C PHE A 121 -25.43 12.10 -11.98
N THR A 122 -24.94 12.34 -10.77
CA THR A 122 -25.52 13.35 -9.90
C THR A 122 -25.27 14.74 -10.48
N HIS A 123 -24.05 15.01 -10.97
CA HIS A 123 -23.72 16.29 -11.60
C HIS A 123 -24.43 16.48 -12.93
N ASP A 124 -24.64 15.46 -13.76
CA ASP A 124 -25.49 15.59 -14.96
C ASP A 124 -26.87 16.20 -14.62
N TYR A 125 -27.49 15.70 -13.56
CA TYR A 125 -28.76 16.22 -13.07
C TYR A 125 -28.65 17.60 -12.40
N VAL A 126 -27.57 17.89 -11.67
CA VAL A 126 -27.36 19.21 -11.03
C VAL A 126 -27.03 20.30 -12.07
N ASN A 127 -26.32 19.95 -13.13
CA ASN A 127 -25.88 20.85 -14.21
C ASN A 127 -27.07 21.49 -14.92
N ASP A 128 -28.17 20.75 -15.08
CA ASP A 128 -29.43 21.26 -15.65
C ASP A 128 -29.99 22.45 -14.84
N TYR A 129 -29.81 22.43 -13.51
CA TYR A 129 -30.26 23.51 -12.63
C TYR A 129 -29.23 24.60 -12.45
N ALA A 130 -27.95 24.23 -12.39
CA ALA A 130 -26.85 25.18 -12.22
C ALA A 130 -26.61 26.02 -13.48
N GLY A 131 -26.92 25.48 -14.66
CA GLY A 131 -26.65 26.10 -15.95
C GLY A 131 -25.27 25.77 -16.51
N GLY A 132 -24.64 24.69 -16.03
CA GLY A 132 -23.32 24.23 -16.46
C GLY A 132 -22.61 23.39 -15.40
N PRO A 133 -21.47 22.75 -15.75
CA PRO A 133 -20.66 21.96 -14.83
C PRO A 133 -20.01 22.81 -13.73
N PHE A 134 -19.72 22.20 -12.58
CA PHE A 134 -18.97 22.82 -11.50
C PHE A 134 -17.62 23.35 -12.02
N PRO A 135 -17.35 24.66 -11.92
CA PRO A 135 -16.13 25.23 -12.47
C PRO A 135 -14.92 24.98 -11.56
N GLU A 136 -13.74 24.89 -12.16
CA GLU A 136 -12.47 24.81 -11.45
C GLU A 136 -12.24 26.10 -10.61
N ILE A 137 -12.15 25.94 -9.29
CA ILE A 137 -12.12 27.04 -8.32
C ILE A 137 -10.85 27.88 -8.47
N SER A 138 -9.70 27.23 -8.69
CA SER A 138 -8.41 27.92 -8.92
C SER A 138 -8.49 28.91 -10.07
N ASN A 139 -9.04 28.50 -11.22
CA ASN A 139 -9.23 29.39 -12.38
C ASN A 139 -10.08 30.62 -12.09
N ILE A 140 -11.01 30.55 -11.13
CA ILE A 140 -11.85 31.69 -10.76
C ILE A 140 -11.04 32.67 -9.92
N ILE A 141 -10.31 32.16 -8.95
CA ILE A 141 -9.53 32.97 -8.02
C ILE A 141 -8.35 33.62 -8.73
N ASP A 142 -7.63 32.84 -9.53
CA ASP A 142 -6.46 33.30 -10.28
C ASP A 142 -6.84 34.26 -11.42
N SER A 143 -8.12 34.32 -11.80
CA SER A 143 -8.60 35.29 -12.81
C SER A 143 -8.79 36.71 -12.25
N VAL A 144 -8.66 36.89 -10.92
CA VAL A 144 -8.89 38.17 -10.25
C VAL A 144 -7.72 38.48 -9.29
N ASP A 145 -6.86 39.40 -9.71
CA ASP A 145 -5.73 39.86 -8.88
C ASP A 145 -6.20 40.60 -7.61
N ASP A 146 -7.33 41.32 -7.69
CA ASP A 146 -7.86 42.14 -6.59
C ASP A 146 -9.39 42.19 -6.66
N TRP A 147 -10.04 41.39 -5.81
CA TRP A 147 -11.49 41.31 -5.72
C TRP A 147 -12.15 42.66 -5.38
N ARG A 148 -11.44 43.61 -4.74
CA ARG A 148 -12.00 44.94 -4.43
C ARG A 148 -12.24 45.79 -5.68
N LYS A 149 -11.65 45.41 -6.83
CA LYS A 149 -11.83 46.10 -8.13
C LYS A 149 -12.90 45.47 -9.00
N VAL A 150 -13.45 44.33 -8.59
CA VAL A 150 -14.46 43.59 -9.36
C VAL A 150 -15.85 44.04 -8.94
N SER A 151 -16.71 44.34 -9.92
CA SER A 151 -18.13 44.62 -9.70
C SER A 151 -18.97 43.36 -9.90
N LEU A 152 -20.14 43.27 -9.24
CA LEU A 152 -21.12 42.19 -9.38
C LEU A 152 -21.59 41.93 -10.82
N ASN A 153 -21.43 42.89 -11.72
CA ASN A 153 -21.75 42.72 -13.15
C ASN A 153 -20.64 42.00 -13.94
N ASN A 154 -19.52 41.66 -13.30
CA ASN A 154 -18.43 40.93 -13.96
C ASN A 154 -18.88 39.50 -14.32
N PRO A 155 -18.62 39.01 -15.55
CA PRO A 155 -18.98 37.65 -15.98
C PRO A 155 -18.46 36.52 -15.08
N ILE A 156 -17.42 36.76 -14.26
CA ILE A 156 -16.93 35.80 -13.27
C ILE A 156 -18.04 35.36 -12.30
N PHE A 157 -19.01 36.23 -12.02
CA PHE A 157 -20.12 35.94 -11.13
C PHE A 157 -21.13 34.94 -11.71
N GLU A 158 -21.12 34.68 -13.02
CA GLU A 158 -21.87 33.55 -13.59
C GLU A 158 -21.27 32.21 -13.16
N LYS A 159 -19.93 32.11 -13.10
CA LYS A 159 -19.26 30.92 -12.57
C LYS A 159 -19.50 30.77 -11.06
N ILE A 160 -19.44 31.87 -10.30
CA ILE A 160 -19.77 31.87 -8.86
C ILE A 160 -21.22 31.44 -8.63
N ARG A 161 -22.16 31.90 -9.45
CA ARG A 161 -23.57 31.48 -9.42
C ARG A 161 -23.70 29.96 -9.59
N ILE A 162 -23.00 29.37 -10.57
CA ILE A 162 -22.97 27.91 -10.80
C ILE A 162 -22.47 27.18 -9.55
N ILE A 163 -21.37 27.63 -8.94
CA ILE A 163 -20.85 27.06 -7.68
C ILE A 163 -21.91 27.09 -6.59
N ILE A 164 -22.53 28.25 -6.35
CA ILE A 164 -23.51 28.41 -5.27
C ILE A 164 -24.70 27.46 -5.46
N ILE A 165 -25.18 27.28 -6.70
CA ILE A 165 -26.31 26.37 -6.98
C ILE A 165 -25.93 24.92 -6.69
N HIS A 166 -24.74 24.47 -7.11
CA HIS A 166 -24.24 23.13 -6.77
C HIS A 166 -24.15 22.93 -5.26
N LEU A 167 -23.48 23.84 -4.55
CA LEU A 167 -23.35 23.80 -3.10
C LEU A 167 -24.74 23.77 -2.42
N ALA A 168 -25.69 24.57 -2.91
CA ALA A 168 -27.04 24.68 -2.34
C ALA A 168 -27.83 23.38 -2.51
N ILE A 169 -27.82 22.82 -3.71
CA ILE A 169 -28.50 21.57 -4.05
C ILE A 169 -27.92 20.41 -3.22
N GLU A 170 -26.61 20.26 -3.21
CA GLU A 170 -25.96 19.14 -2.55
C GLU A 170 -26.05 19.25 -1.03
N THR A 171 -25.95 20.47 -0.47
CA THR A 171 -26.20 20.71 0.96
C THR A 171 -27.64 20.41 1.33
N TYR A 172 -28.60 20.77 0.49
CA TYR A 172 -30.00 20.44 0.72
C TYR A 172 -30.24 18.93 0.73
N LEU A 173 -29.68 18.18 -0.23
CA LEU A 173 -29.76 16.71 -0.28
C LEU A 173 -29.16 16.07 0.97
N ASP A 174 -27.99 16.53 1.41
CA ASP A 174 -27.34 16.02 2.61
C ASP A 174 -28.13 16.31 3.89
N ASN A 175 -28.81 17.44 3.95
CA ASN A 175 -29.68 17.80 5.08
C ASN A 175 -30.97 16.98 5.13
N LEU A 176 -31.40 16.34 4.03
CA LEU A 176 -32.49 15.36 4.06
C LEU A 176 -32.09 14.04 4.72
N ILE A 177 -30.79 13.78 4.88
CA ILE A 177 -30.26 12.60 5.54
C ILE A 177 -30.14 12.88 7.05
N GLY A 178 -31.21 12.57 7.78
CA GLY A 178 -31.25 12.71 9.23
C GLY A 178 -30.42 11.65 9.96
N TYR A 179 -29.91 11.99 11.16
CA TYR A 179 -29.29 11.03 12.09
C TYR A 179 -30.32 10.16 12.83
N ASP A 180 -31.61 10.34 12.54
CA ASP A 180 -32.72 9.81 13.33
C ASP A 180 -32.85 8.27 13.28
N ASN A 181 -32.08 7.61 12.42
CA ASN A 181 -31.95 6.15 12.40
C ASN A 181 -30.63 5.75 13.09
N PRO A 182 -30.63 5.38 14.38
CA PRO A 182 -29.41 5.02 15.14
C PRO A 182 -28.68 3.77 14.61
N LYS A 183 -29.16 3.14 13.53
CA LYS A 183 -28.50 2.02 12.85
C LYS A 183 -27.62 2.45 11.67
N ASP A 184 -27.78 3.68 11.17
CA ASP A 184 -27.00 4.17 10.04
C ASP A 184 -25.67 4.71 10.56
N ASP A 185 -24.61 3.92 10.36
CA ASP A 185 -23.27 4.25 10.82
C ASP A 185 -22.54 5.06 9.73
N PHE A 186 -22.17 6.29 10.08
CA PHE A 186 -21.49 7.26 9.23
C PHE A 186 -19.99 7.39 9.52
N ARG A 187 -19.43 6.54 10.40
CA ARG A 187 -18.01 6.56 10.70
C ARG A 187 -17.20 6.17 9.48
N ILE A 188 -16.15 6.95 9.22
CA ILE A 188 -15.14 6.72 8.20
C ILE A 188 -13.79 6.46 8.86
N ASP A 189 -12.95 5.70 8.17
CA ASP A 189 -11.52 5.57 8.45
C ASP A 189 -10.75 5.84 7.15
N ILE A 190 -9.46 6.16 7.27
CA ILE A 190 -8.57 6.38 6.13
C ILE A 190 -7.32 5.51 6.20
N PRO A 191 -6.88 4.92 5.07
CA PRO A 191 -5.63 4.18 5.03
C PRO A 191 -4.47 5.16 4.80
N ILE A 192 -3.88 5.68 5.88
CA ILE A 192 -2.86 6.75 5.84
C ILE A 192 -1.71 6.39 4.90
N SER A 193 -1.13 5.19 5.03
CA SER A 193 -0.03 4.71 4.18
C SER A 193 -0.40 4.70 2.69
N PHE A 194 -1.65 4.31 2.38
CA PHE A 194 -2.15 4.27 1.01
C PHE A 194 -2.37 5.68 0.46
N LEU A 195 -3.03 6.57 1.21
CA LEU A 195 -3.20 7.97 0.83
C LEU A 195 -1.85 8.67 0.63
N ARG A 196 -0.88 8.41 1.51
CA ARG A 196 0.47 8.92 1.37
C ARG A 196 1.11 8.43 0.08
N THR A 197 1.06 7.13 -0.20
CA THR A 197 1.60 6.54 -1.43
C THR A 197 0.95 7.14 -2.68
N CYS A 198 -0.35 7.44 -2.62
CA CYS A 198 -1.11 8.03 -3.72
C CYS A 198 -0.91 9.54 -3.90
N PHE A 199 -0.66 10.30 -2.84
CA PHE A 199 -0.78 11.76 -2.92
C PHE A 199 0.38 12.52 -2.28
N ALA A 200 1.19 11.87 -1.44
CA ALA A 200 2.19 12.53 -0.61
C ALA A 200 3.58 11.86 -0.67
N THR A 201 4.02 11.58 -1.90
CA THR A 201 5.39 11.18 -2.24
C THR A 201 5.87 11.95 -3.47
N ARG A 202 7.18 11.98 -3.73
CA ARG A 202 7.76 12.59 -4.95
C ARG A 202 7.11 12.13 -6.21
N GLY A 203 7.13 10.81 -6.39
CA GLY A 203 6.57 10.16 -7.56
C GLY A 203 5.07 10.35 -7.64
N ALA A 204 4.38 10.53 -6.51
CA ALA A 204 3.01 11.02 -6.53
C ALA A 204 2.96 12.43 -7.09
N ILE A 205 3.59 13.41 -6.46
CA ILE A 205 3.50 14.82 -6.87
C ILE A 205 3.92 15.05 -8.32
N GLU A 206 5.04 14.46 -8.75
CA GLU A 206 5.51 14.54 -10.13
C GLU A 206 4.45 13.99 -11.09
N GLU A 207 3.90 12.82 -10.82
CA GLU A 207 2.81 12.24 -11.62
C GLU A 207 1.55 13.11 -11.53
N THR A 208 1.18 13.63 -10.36
CA THR A 208 0.05 14.53 -10.18
C THR A 208 0.22 15.80 -11.03
N ASN A 209 1.44 16.33 -11.14
CA ASN A 209 1.74 17.53 -11.92
C ASN A 209 1.68 17.25 -13.42
N VAL A 210 2.15 16.08 -13.86
CA VAL A 210 1.94 15.60 -15.24
C VAL A 210 0.45 15.45 -15.54
N LEU A 211 -0.32 14.88 -14.61
CA LEU A 211 -1.77 14.77 -14.70
C LEU A 211 -2.48 16.14 -14.67
N LYS A 212 -1.91 17.15 -14.03
CA LYS A 212 -2.39 18.56 -14.04
C LYS A 212 -2.12 19.28 -15.38
N MET A 213 -1.33 18.69 -16.29
CA MET A 213 -0.97 19.22 -17.62
C MET A 213 -0.17 20.55 -17.61
N GLU A 214 0.53 20.85 -16.53
CA GLU A 214 1.48 21.97 -16.48
C GLU A 214 2.87 21.54 -16.95
N ASN A 215 3.04 21.32 -18.26
CA ASN A 215 4.38 21.18 -18.83
C ASN A 215 5.14 22.51 -18.68
N GLY A 216 5.95 22.63 -17.62
CA GLY A 216 6.86 23.75 -17.42
C GLY A 216 6.43 24.78 -16.37
N ALA A 217 5.48 24.45 -15.47
CA ALA A 217 5.31 25.26 -14.26
C ALA A 217 6.63 25.30 -13.50
N LYS A 218 7.12 26.51 -13.22
CA LYS A 218 8.31 26.65 -12.36
C LYS A 218 7.92 26.13 -10.98
N LEU A 219 8.84 25.48 -10.28
CA LEU A 219 8.64 25.02 -8.90
C LEU A 219 8.24 26.18 -7.95
N GLU A 220 8.57 27.42 -8.33
CA GLU A 220 8.18 28.66 -7.66
C GLU A 220 6.72 29.08 -7.91
N GLU A 221 6.06 28.53 -8.94
CA GLU A 221 4.65 28.74 -9.31
C GLU A 221 3.72 27.68 -8.70
N ILE A 222 4.24 26.72 -7.92
CA ILE A 222 3.39 25.82 -7.11
C ILE A 222 2.48 26.71 -6.27
N ASN A 223 1.19 26.72 -6.65
CA ASN A 223 0.18 27.59 -6.09
C ASN A 223 0.28 27.67 -4.56
N LYS A 224 -0.01 28.85 -4.00
CA LYS A 224 0.18 29.21 -2.58
C LYS A 224 -0.52 28.26 -1.57
N PHE A 225 -1.30 27.28 -2.03
CA PHE A 225 -2.27 26.51 -1.25
C PHE A 225 -2.14 24.98 -1.36
N ASN A 226 -1.09 24.44 -1.99
CA ASN A 226 -0.80 23.01 -1.94
C ASN A 226 0.03 22.67 -0.69
N PHE A 227 -0.61 22.64 0.49
CA PHE A 227 0.08 22.38 1.76
C PHE A 227 0.75 21.00 1.78
N LEU A 228 0.01 19.95 1.38
CA LEU A 228 0.55 18.60 1.27
C LEU A 228 1.72 18.53 0.29
N GLY A 229 1.61 19.21 -0.85
CA GLY A 229 2.67 19.28 -1.85
C GLY A 229 3.91 20.03 -1.36
N ARG A 230 3.72 21.08 -0.57
CA ARG A 230 4.82 21.75 0.14
C ARG A 230 5.45 20.81 1.16
N PHE A 231 4.63 20.07 1.93
CA PHE A 231 5.08 19.11 2.94
C PHE A 231 6.09 18.13 2.36
N VAL A 232 5.72 17.54 1.24
CA VAL A 232 6.53 16.61 0.47
C VAL A 232 7.73 17.28 -0.18
N TYR A 233 7.57 18.47 -0.77
CA TYR A 233 8.67 19.21 -1.41
C TYR A 233 9.83 19.46 -0.44
N TYR A 234 9.61 19.99 0.77
CA TYR A 234 10.74 20.22 1.68
C TYR A 234 11.29 18.91 2.25
N TYR A 235 10.45 17.92 2.52
CA TYR A 235 10.92 16.58 2.92
C TYR A 235 11.92 16.03 1.88
N GLU A 236 11.62 16.19 0.60
CA GLU A 236 12.52 15.76 -0.48
C GLU A 236 13.76 16.60 -0.62
N ARG A 237 13.66 17.92 -0.47
CA ARG A 237 14.85 18.80 -0.48
C ARG A 237 15.83 18.42 0.63
N LEU A 238 15.34 17.92 1.77
CA LEU A 238 16.17 17.39 2.84
C LEU A 238 16.80 16.05 2.46
N LEU A 239 16.05 15.14 1.83
CA LEU A 239 16.61 13.90 1.28
C LEU A 239 17.68 14.15 0.22
N GLU A 240 17.47 15.10 -0.70
CA GLU A 240 18.44 15.51 -1.72
C GLU A 240 19.71 16.09 -1.10
N LYS A 241 19.55 17.05 -0.17
CA LYS A 241 20.70 17.62 0.56
C LYS A 241 21.50 16.56 1.30
N ASN A 242 20.83 15.60 1.94
CA ASN A 242 21.49 14.48 2.60
C ASN A 242 22.23 13.58 1.59
N ALA A 243 21.60 13.27 0.45
CA ALA A 243 22.21 12.47 -0.61
C ALA A 243 23.43 13.17 -1.28
N GLU A 244 23.44 14.50 -1.32
CA GLU A 244 24.56 15.33 -1.81
C GLU A 244 25.70 15.49 -0.77
N GLY A 245 25.58 14.86 0.40
CA GLY A 245 26.57 14.95 1.49
C GLY A 245 26.44 16.21 2.35
N GLY A 246 25.28 16.88 2.32
CA GLY A 246 24.93 17.97 3.23
C GLY A 246 24.63 17.47 4.64
N SER A 247 24.87 18.32 5.64
CA SER A 247 24.68 18.04 7.08
C SER A 247 23.21 18.12 7.52
N VAL A 248 22.31 17.37 6.85
CA VAL A 248 20.90 17.28 7.27
C VAL A 248 20.74 16.05 8.16
N SER A 249 20.21 16.22 9.38
CA SER A 249 20.03 15.09 10.29
C SER A 249 18.95 14.13 9.78
N LEU A 250 19.12 12.83 10.02
CA LEU A 250 18.09 11.83 9.73
C LEU A 250 16.84 12.05 10.62
N SER A 251 17.02 12.65 11.79
CA SER A 251 15.92 13.08 12.67
C SER A 251 15.04 14.13 11.98
N ASP A 252 15.64 15.16 11.36
CA ASP A 252 14.91 16.18 10.59
C ASP A 252 14.12 15.55 9.44
N ILE A 253 14.71 14.58 8.73
CA ILE A 253 14.04 13.86 7.63
C ILE A 253 12.85 13.07 8.16
N THR A 254 13.04 12.31 9.25
CA THR A 254 12.00 11.48 9.87
C THR A 254 10.87 12.34 10.40
N GLU A 255 11.19 13.42 11.10
CA GLU A 255 10.20 14.36 11.64
C GLU A 255 9.38 14.99 10.50
N ARG A 256 10.02 15.33 9.37
CA ARG A 256 9.37 15.87 8.17
C ARG A 256 8.44 14.87 7.49
N GLU A 257 8.79 13.59 7.52
CA GLU A 257 7.89 12.51 7.12
C GLU A 257 6.67 12.43 8.04
N GLU A 258 6.86 12.54 9.36
CA GLU A 258 5.76 12.53 10.33
C GLU A 258 4.76 13.67 10.12
N TYR A 259 5.19 14.86 9.67
CA TYR A 259 4.26 15.96 9.38
C TYR A 259 3.27 15.60 8.27
N ILE A 260 3.69 14.84 7.26
CA ILE A 260 2.82 14.37 6.17
C ILE A 260 1.76 13.41 6.73
N GLU A 261 2.17 12.47 7.57
CA GLU A 261 1.24 11.50 8.17
C GLU A 261 0.30 12.18 9.17
N LYS A 262 0.81 13.10 9.99
CA LYS A 262 0.02 13.95 10.90
C LYS A 262 -1.01 14.78 10.13
N TRP A 263 -0.64 15.38 8.99
CA TRP A 263 -1.58 16.10 8.13
C TRP A 263 -2.73 15.21 7.68
N LEU A 264 -2.42 14.05 7.08
CA LEU A 264 -3.44 13.12 6.59
C LEU A 264 -4.34 12.63 7.73
N LYS A 265 -3.75 12.32 8.90
CA LYS A 265 -4.48 11.88 10.08
C LYS A 265 -5.44 12.96 10.60
N ILE A 266 -4.93 14.17 10.87
CA ILE A 266 -5.74 15.31 11.32
C ILE A 266 -6.83 15.59 10.30
N TRP A 267 -6.53 15.51 9.01
CA TRP A 267 -7.52 15.70 7.96
C TRP A 267 -8.63 14.63 7.96
N GLY A 268 -8.28 13.37 8.19
CA GLY A 268 -9.25 12.28 8.36
C GLY A 268 -10.18 12.51 9.57
N GLU A 269 -9.62 12.90 10.71
CA GLU A 269 -10.37 13.20 11.92
C GLU A 269 -11.26 14.45 11.76
N PHE A 270 -10.73 15.50 11.15
CA PHE A 270 -11.46 16.70 10.76
C PHE A 270 -12.63 16.35 9.84
N THR A 271 -12.42 15.49 8.84
CA THR A 271 -13.47 15.02 7.92
C THR A 271 -14.56 14.25 8.67
N GLN A 272 -14.20 13.34 9.57
CA GLN A 272 -15.16 12.65 10.43
C GLN A 272 -15.96 13.66 11.26
N ARG A 273 -15.30 14.68 11.82
CA ARG A 273 -15.96 15.72 12.60
C ARG A 273 -16.91 16.59 11.75
N MET A 274 -16.54 16.88 10.51
CA MET A 274 -17.42 17.57 9.55
C MET A 274 -18.67 16.74 9.23
N ILE A 275 -18.53 15.42 9.10
CA ILE A 275 -19.66 14.50 8.91
C ILE A 275 -20.59 14.53 10.12
N ASP A 276 -20.05 14.59 11.34
CA ASP A 276 -20.84 14.49 12.58
C ASP A 276 -21.48 15.81 13.01
N LYS A 277 -20.76 16.94 12.84
CA LYS A 277 -21.13 18.24 13.41
C LYS A 277 -21.15 19.39 12.40
N GLY A 278 -20.73 19.15 11.16
CA GLY A 278 -20.62 20.18 10.12
C GLY A 278 -19.30 20.96 10.18
N LEU A 279 -19.05 21.75 9.12
CA LEU A 279 -17.78 22.45 8.90
C LEU A 279 -17.38 23.37 10.05
N SER A 280 -18.32 24.20 10.51
CA SER A 280 -18.00 25.27 11.46
C SER A 280 -17.50 24.70 12.79
N THR A 281 -18.14 23.64 13.28
CA THR A 281 -17.72 22.97 14.51
C THR A 281 -16.43 22.19 14.29
N ALA A 282 -16.29 21.47 13.18
CA ALA A 282 -15.04 20.78 12.87
C ALA A 282 -13.85 21.74 12.76
N TRP A 283 -14.03 22.90 12.13
CA TRP A 283 -13.00 23.93 12.02
C TRP A 283 -12.65 24.46 13.41
N SER A 284 -13.64 24.83 14.21
CA SER A 284 -13.40 25.26 15.59
C SER A 284 -12.64 24.22 16.43
N ASP A 285 -12.91 22.94 16.23
CA ASP A 285 -12.30 21.86 17.01
C ASP A 285 -10.86 21.55 16.57
N TYR A 286 -10.53 21.70 15.28
CA TYR A 286 -9.24 21.31 14.70
C TYR A 286 -8.38 22.48 14.19
N LYS A 287 -8.86 23.73 14.29
CA LYS A 287 -8.14 24.95 13.85
C LYS A 287 -6.77 25.03 14.49
N ALA A 288 -6.69 24.80 15.80
CA ALA A 288 -5.42 24.80 16.54
C ALA A 288 -4.46 23.73 16.02
N ASP A 289 -4.94 22.52 15.72
CA ASP A 289 -4.11 21.43 15.19
C ASP A 289 -3.52 21.78 13.81
N PHE A 290 -4.33 22.34 12.91
CA PHE A 290 -3.85 22.79 11.60
C PHE A 290 -2.85 23.95 11.72
N ILE A 291 -3.12 24.94 12.57
CA ILE A 291 -2.22 26.07 12.81
C ILE A 291 -0.90 25.57 13.38
N ASN A 292 -0.94 24.72 14.41
CA ASN A 292 0.25 24.17 15.04
C ASN A 292 1.07 23.34 14.05
N LEU A 293 0.42 22.48 13.26
CA LEU A 293 1.10 21.67 12.26
C LEU A 293 1.77 22.54 11.19
N LEU A 294 1.08 23.58 10.70
CA LEU A 294 1.61 24.51 9.71
C LEU A 294 2.73 25.40 10.28
N ALA A 295 2.58 25.90 11.50
CA ALA A 295 3.58 26.72 12.18
C ALA A 295 4.87 25.93 12.40
N ASN A 296 4.75 24.74 13.02
CA ASN A 296 5.87 23.81 13.21
C ASN A 296 6.56 23.46 11.90
N TYR A 297 5.79 23.34 10.83
CA TYR A 297 6.33 23.04 9.52
C TYR A 297 7.02 24.24 8.86
N LEU A 298 6.46 25.45 8.96
CA LEU A 298 6.98 26.64 8.26
C LEU A 298 8.17 27.31 8.96
N CYS A 299 8.39 27.04 10.25
CA CYS A 299 9.58 27.46 10.98
C CYS A 299 10.83 26.75 10.42
N ASN A 300 11.62 27.47 9.61
CA ASN A 300 12.76 26.94 8.86
C ASN A 300 14.11 26.99 9.61
N ALA A 301 14.19 27.64 10.77
CA ALA A 301 15.40 27.69 11.60
C ALA A 301 15.18 26.90 12.90
N GLU A 302 16.16 26.07 13.25
CA GLU A 302 16.19 25.27 14.48
C GLU A 302 15.96 26.12 15.74
N GLY A 303 16.41 27.39 15.74
CA GLY A 303 16.14 28.36 16.80
C GLY A 303 14.68 28.81 16.91
N ASP A 304 13.98 28.97 15.79
CA ASP A 304 12.56 29.36 15.77
C ASP A 304 11.67 28.16 16.14
N ARG A 305 12.07 26.94 15.74
CA ARG A 305 11.42 25.69 16.12
C ARG A 305 11.57 25.41 17.62
N ASN A 306 12.79 25.51 18.17
CA ASN A 306 13.04 25.29 19.60
C ASN A 306 12.30 26.32 20.47
N ALA A 307 12.18 27.58 20.00
CA ALA A 307 11.39 28.60 20.69
C ALA A 307 9.88 28.27 20.66
N TRP A 308 9.37 27.74 19.55
CA TRP A 308 7.97 27.36 19.40
C TRP A 308 7.60 26.04 20.11
N GLU A 309 8.47 25.04 20.11
CA GLU A 309 8.27 23.77 20.84
C GLU A 309 8.40 23.95 22.35
N PHE A 310 9.37 24.73 22.82
CA PHE A 310 9.46 25.13 24.23
C PHE A 310 8.20 25.91 24.64
N ALA A 311 7.68 26.77 23.77
CA ALA A 311 6.46 27.52 24.06
C ALA A 311 5.19 26.67 24.05
N SER A 312 5.02 25.79 23.07
CA SER A 312 3.85 24.90 22.96
C SER A 312 3.81 23.93 24.14
N SER A 313 4.95 23.36 24.54
CA SER A 313 5.03 22.50 25.73
C SER A 313 4.76 23.24 27.04
N VAL A 314 5.11 24.53 27.12
CA VAL A 314 4.77 25.42 28.24
C VAL A 314 3.28 25.76 28.24
N VAL A 315 2.66 26.03 27.09
CA VAL A 315 1.21 26.27 26.96
C VAL A 315 0.41 25.01 27.31
N ASP A 316 0.82 23.82 26.87
CA ASP A 316 0.19 22.56 27.24
C ASP A 316 0.36 22.25 28.74
N ALA A 317 1.51 22.58 29.33
CA ALA A 317 1.75 22.40 30.76
C ALA A 317 0.96 23.40 31.65
N ILE A 318 0.62 24.59 31.15
CA ILE A 318 -0.15 25.58 31.90
C ILE A 318 -1.60 25.77 31.40
N SER A 319 -2.08 25.09 30.36
CA SER A 319 -3.49 25.12 29.93
C SER A 319 -4.51 24.61 30.99
N GLY A 320 -4.04 24.01 32.10
CA GLY A 320 -4.84 23.77 33.33
C GLY A 320 -4.91 24.97 34.30
N LEU A 321 -4.19 26.05 34.03
CA LEU A 321 -4.11 27.31 34.77
C LEU A 321 -4.42 28.44 33.77
N ASP A 322 -5.52 29.14 33.99
CA ASP A 322 -6.09 30.18 33.13
C ASP A 322 -5.14 31.40 32.94
N ILE A 323 -4.07 31.24 32.17
CA ILE A 323 -2.99 32.22 31.97
C ILE A 323 -2.66 32.27 30.47
N SER A 324 -3.08 33.34 29.77
CA SER A 324 -2.67 33.61 28.40
C SER A 324 -1.24 34.19 28.36
N ILE A 325 -0.45 33.81 27.35
CA ILE A 325 0.90 34.32 27.14
C ILE A 325 0.88 35.21 25.87
N PRO A 326 0.99 36.54 26.00
CA PRO A 326 0.66 37.51 24.93
C PRO A 326 1.41 37.36 23.60
N ILE A 327 2.65 36.86 23.61
CA ILE A 327 3.46 36.70 22.38
C ILE A 327 2.93 35.60 21.45
N PHE A 328 2.30 34.56 22.01
CA PHE A 328 1.74 33.46 21.22
C PHE A 328 0.34 33.79 20.72
N ASP A 329 -0.42 34.54 21.50
CA ASP A 329 -1.65 35.16 21.04
C ASP A 329 -1.34 36.04 19.81
N GLU A 330 -0.29 36.86 19.82
CA GLU A 330 0.11 37.69 18.67
C GLU A 330 0.56 36.90 17.42
N ILE A 331 1.36 35.82 17.57
CA ILE A 331 1.80 35.00 16.40
C ILE A 331 0.66 34.13 15.88
N GLY A 332 -0.14 33.55 16.77
CA GLY A 332 -1.35 32.82 16.44
C GLY A 332 -2.34 33.72 15.70
N GLU A 333 -2.60 34.92 16.22
CA GLU A 333 -3.41 35.96 15.58
C GLU A 333 -2.85 36.37 14.21
N LEU A 334 -1.53 36.50 14.05
CA LEU A 334 -0.91 36.81 12.75
C LEU A 334 -1.04 35.67 11.73
N VAL A 335 -0.90 34.41 12.16
CA VAL A 335 -1.09 33.24 11.30
C VAL A 335 -2.58 33.09 10.95
N GLU A 336 -3.46 33.30 11.92
CA GLU A 336 -4.90 33.30 11.79
C GLU A 336 -5.37 34.39 10.82
N GLU A 337 -4.98 35.65 11.02
CA GLU A 337 -5.25 36.77 10.12
C GLU A 337 -4.69 36.47 8.72
N CYS A 338 -3.50 35.86 8.62
CA CYS A 338 -2.95 35.46 7.34
C CYS A 338 -3.82 34.40 6.65
N ILE A 339 -4.23 33.35 7.36
CA ILE A 339 -5.09 32.29 6.84
C ILE A 339 -6.47 32.85 6.48
N GLU A 340 -7.10 33.59 7.37
CA GLU A 340 -8.46 34.09 7.16
C GLU A 340 -8.48 35.17 6.08
N ASP A 341 -7.63 36.20 6.14
CA ASP A 341 -7.70 37.33 5.22
C ASP A 341 -6.97 37.13 3.89
N LYS A 342 -5.83 36.44 3.90
CA LYS A 342 -5.02 36.24 2.68
C LYS A 342 -5.30 34.91 1.99
N ILE A 343 -5.77 33.91 2.73
CA ILE A 343 -6.02 32.57 2.19
C ILE A 343 -7.50 32.33 1.96
N LEU A 344 -8.36 32.44 2.97
CA LEU A 344 -9.75 31.98 2.91
C LEU A 344 -10.71 33.07 2.40
N LEU A 345 -10.52 34.33 2.80
CA LEU A 345 -11.37 35.45 2.42
C LEU A 345 -11.48 35.63 0.89
N PRO A 346 -10.41 35.48 0.08
CA PRO A 346 -10.53 35.50 -1.38
C PRO A 346 -11.48 34.45 -1.97
N TYR A 347 -11.69 33.31 -1.30
CA TYR A 347 -12.62 32.25 -1.73
C TYR A 347 -14.06 32.57 -1.34
N VAL A 348 -14.27 33.04 -0.11
CA VAL A 348 -15.61 33.25 0.45
C VAL A 348 -16.17 34.63 0.09
N ARG A 349 -15.33 35.64 -0.11
CA ARG A 349 -15.71 37.00 -0.53
C ARG A 349 -16.59 37.02 -1.79
N PRO A 350 -16.22 36.39 -2.93
CA PRO A 350 -17.08 36.42 -4.10
C PRO A 350 -18.41 35.69 -3.89
N ILE A 351 -18.42 34.62 -3.11
CA ILE A 351 -19.65 33.89 -2.77
C ILE A 351 -20.57 34.78 -1.91
N ALA A 352 -20.03 35.36 -0.84
CA ALA A 352 -20.75 36.27 0.04
C ALA A 352 -21.27 37.49 -0.75
N ALA A 353 -20.43 38.12 -1.57
CA ALA A 353 -20.78 39.25 -2.42
C ALA A 353 -22.01 38.93 -3.31
N TYR A 354 -21.97 37.78 -3.97
CA TYR A 354 -23.05 37.35 -4.84
C TYR A 354 -24.36 37.12 -4.06
N ILE A 355 -24.29 36.39 -2.95
CA ILE A 355 -25.47 36.02 -2.15
C ILE A 355 -26.09 37.23 -1.46
N THR A 356 -25.28 38.12 -0.90
CA THR A 356 -25.76 39.33 -0.21
C THR A 356 -26.05 40.49 -1.16
N ARG A 357 -25.76 40.35 -2.47
CA ARG A 357 -25.85 41.41 -3.48
C ARG A 357 -25.05 42.67 -3.08
N ARG A 358 -23.92 42.48 -2.39
CA ARG A 358 -22.98 43.56 -2.03
C ARG A 358 -21.76 43.49 -2.93
N GLU A 359 -21.22 44.66 -3.31
CA GLU A 359 -19.97 44.68 -4.07
C GLU A 359 -18.82 44.08 -3.23
N PRO A 360 -17.93 43.25 -3.81
CA PRO A 360 -16.86 42.57 -3.08
C PRO A 360 -15.95 43.48 -2.23
N LYS A 361 -15.78 44.74 -2.66
CA LYS A 361 -15.00 45.76 -1.94
C LYS A 361 -15.57 46.18 -0.59
N TYR A 362 -16.78 45.73 -0.25
CA TYR A 362 -17.43 45.99 1.03
C TYR A 362 -17.46 44.73 1.91
N ILE A 363 -16.73 43.68 1.55
CA ILE A 363 -16.62 42.43 2.30
C ILE A 363 -15.14 42.21 2.58
N ASP A 364 -14.66 42.81 3.65
CA ASP A 364 -13.25 42.79 4.04
C ASP A 364 -12.98 41.90 5.26
N ASP A 365 -14.01 41.27 5.81
CA ASP A 365 -13.96 40.46 7.03
C ASP A 365 -14.40 39.02 6.72
N TYR A 366 -13.56 38.05 7.12
CA TYR A 366 -13.81 36.62 6.87
C TYR A 366 -15.04 36.12 7.63
N ASP A 367 -15.19 36.49 8.90
CA ASP A 367 -16.29 36.05 9.74
C ASP A 367 -17.64 36.59 9.24
N GLU A 368 -17.71 37.86 8.86
CA GLU A 368 -18.89 38.48 8.23
C GLU A 368 -19.27 37.75 6.94
N ALA A 369 -18.29 37.41 6.10
CA ALA A 369 -18.51 36.70 4.85
C ALA A 369 -19.04 35.27 5.12
N ILE A 370 -18.43 34.54 6.04
CA ILE A 370 -18.82 33.19 6.42
C ILE A 370 -20.20 33.17 7.08
N GLU A 371 -20.49 34.07 8.02
CA GLU A 371 -21.80 34.15 8.66
C GLU A 371 -22.89 34.49 7.65
N SER A 372 -22.60 35.39 6.70
CA SER A 372 -23.53 35.67 5.59
C SER A 372 -23.82 34.43 4.75
N ILE A 373 -22.79 33.63 4.44
CA ILE A 373 -22.96 32.37 3.70
C ILE A 373 -23.76 31.37 4.54
N LYS A 374 -23.38 31.14 5.81
CA LYS A 374 -24.06 30.22 6.73
C LYS A 374 -25.55 30.53 6.84
N ASP A 375 -25.90 31.78 7.10
CA ASP A 375 -27.29 32.22 7.23
C ASP A 375 -28.13 31.90 5.98
N HIS A 376 -27.56 32.08 4.78
CA HIS A 376 -28.27 31.71 3.55
C HIS A 376 -28.38 30.19 3.36
N PHE A 377 -27.32 29.42 3.67
CA PHE A 377 -27.34 27.97 3.51
C PHE A 377 -28.16 27.22 4.58
N ILE A 378 -28.31 27.79 5.79
CA ILE A 378 -29.23 27.30 6.84
C ILE A 378 -30.69 27.54 6.44
N HIS A 379 -30.94 28.54 5.58
CA HIS A 379 -32.27 28.88 5.07
C HIS A 379 -32.36 28.70 3.55
N PRO A 380 -32.46 27.44 3.03
CA PRO A 380 -32.45 27.16 1.58
C PRO A 380 -33.48 27.97 0.79
N ALA A 381 -34.65 28.26 1.36
CA ALA A 381 -35.66 29.12 0.74
C ALA A 381 -35.15 30.55 0.48
N LYS A 382 -34.41 31.11 1.44
CA LYS A 382 -33.77 32.42 1.34
C LYS A 382 -32.67 32.41 0.27
N LEU A 383 -31.88 31.35 0.21
CA LEU A 383 -30.83 31.17 -0.79
C LEU A 383 -31.41 30.99 -2.20
N PHE A 384 -32.37 30.09 -2.42
CA PHE A 384 -32.99 29.93 -3.73
C PHE A 384 -33.71 31.21 -4.19
N LEU A 385 -34.34 31.94 -3.27
CA LEU A 385 -34.93 33.25 -3.56
C LEU A 385 -33.85 34.27 -3.99
N SER A 386 -32.72 34.34 -3.28
CA SER A 386 -31.63 35.26 -3.63
C SER A 386 -30.99 34.93 -4.99
N LEU A 387 -31.05 33.65 -5.40
CA LEU A 387 -30.60 33.16 -6.70
C LEU A 387 -31.63 33.30 -7.83
N GLY A 388 -32.87 33.72 -7.53
CA GLY A 388 -33.96 33.80 -8.51
C GLY A 388 -34.53 32.44 -8.92
N LEU A 389 -34.42 31.43 -8.05
CA LEU A 389 -34.76 30.02 -8.30
C LEU A 389 -36.00 29.57 -7.50
N ASN A 390 -37.02 30.42 -7.36
CA ASN A 390 -38.20 30.13 -6.54
C ASN A 390 -38.98 28.88 -6.97
N ASP A 391 -38.99 28.58 -8.27
CA ASP A 391 -39.64 27.37 -8.80
C ASP A 391 -38.77 26.12 -8.59
N LEU A 392 -37.45 26.29 -8.43
CA LEU A 392 -36.55 25.20 -8.09
C LEU A 392 -36.90 24.65 -6.71
N GLN A 393 -37.01 25.50 -5.67
CA GLN A 393 -37.33 25.04 -4.32
C GLN A 393 -38.57 24.13 -4.28
N LYS A 394 -39.67 24.52 -4.93
CA LYS A 394 -40.89 23.70 -4.99
C LYS A 394 -40.68 22.39 -5.74
N THR A 395 -39.86 22.41 -6.79
CA THR A 395 -39.48 21.23 -7.55
C THR A 395 -38.62 20.29 -6.69
N LEU A 396 -37.62 20.82 -5.99
CA LEU A 396 -36.76 20.07 -5.07
C LEU A 396 -37.56 19.45 -3.93
N GLU A 397 -38.46 20.21 -3.30
CA GLU A 397 -39.35 19.68 -2.26
C GLU A 397 -40.27 18.58 -2.82
N LYS A 398 -40.81 18.72 -4.03
CA LYS A 398 -41.70 17.71 -4.62
C LYS A 398 -40.96 16.42 -4.99
N GLU A 399 -39.78 16.54 -5.58
CA GLU A 399 -39.01 15.41 -6.11
C GLU A 399 -38.16 14.75 -5.04
N TRP A 400 -37.43 15.53 -4.26
CA TRP A 400 -36.44 15.05 -3.29
C TRP A 400 -37.00 14.79 -1.91
N ASN A 401 -38.24 15.19 -1.59
CA ASN A 401 -38.90 14.61 -0.40
C ASN A 401 -38.98 13.07 -0.49
N LYS A 402 -38.84 12.49 -1.69
CA LYS A 402 -38.75 11.04 -1.92
C LYS A 402 -37.33 10.48 -1.84
N PHE A 403 -36.32 11.33 -1.67
CA PHE A 403 -34.94 10.92 -1.47
C PHE A 403 -34.84 9.98 -0.26
N TRP A 404 -34.08 8.90 -0.40
CA TRP A 404 -33.78 7.97 0.68
C TRP A 404 -34.99 7.42 1.47
N ARG A 405 -36.11 7.07 0.81
CA ARG A 405 -37.30 6.52 1.52
C ARG A 405 -37.31 5.00 1.67
N LYS A 406 -36.36 4.29 1.07
CA LYS A 406 -36.26 2.82 1.12
C LYS A 406 -34.88 2.40 1.59
N LYS A 407 -34.82 1.23 2.23
CA LYS A 407 -33.59 0.65 2.78
C LYS A 407 -32.84 -0.25 1.80
N ASP A 408 -33.28 -0.32 0.55
CA ASP A 408 -32.66 -1.15 -0.49
C ASP A 408 -32.30 -0.30 -1.71
N CYS A 409 -31.36 -0.78 -2.51
CA CYS A 409 -30.90 -0.04 -3.68
C CYS A 409 -31.92 0.01 -4.83
N PHE A 410 -32.95 -0.84 -4.85
CA PHE A 410 -33.82 -1.02 -6.04
C PHE A 410 -35.03 -0.12 -6.04
N ASP A 411 -35.68 -0.03 -4.89
CA ASP A 411 -37.01 0.56 -4.78
C ASP A 411 -36.93 2.04 -4.39
N GLN A 412 -35.75 2.65 -4.60
CA GLN A 412 -35.53 4.08 -4.39
C GLN A 412 -36.52 4.90 -5.24
N PRO A 413 -37.41 5.70 -4.61
CA PRO A 413 -38.47 6.39 -5.33
C PRO A 413 -38.00 7.69 -6.00
N PHE A 414 -36.74 8.09 -5.74
CA PHE A 414 -36.07 9.17 -6.47
C PHE A 414 -35.19 8.58 -7.59
N PRO A 415 -35.57 8.74 -8.88
CA PRO A 415 -34.91 8.05 -9.99
C PRO A 415 -33.43 8.38 -10.16
N VAL A 416 -33.00 9.61 -9.87
CA VAL A 416 -31.60 10.04 -10.02
C VAL A 416 -30.72 9.30 -9.01
N PHE A 417 -31.14 9.22 -7.74
CA PHE A 417 -30.42 8.45 -6.73
C PHE A 417 -30.38 6.96 -7.07
N LYS A 418 -31.47 6.40 -7.61
CA LYS A 418 -31.47 5.01 -8.12
C LYS A 418 -30.42 4.81 -9.23
N ARG A 419 -30.27 5.76 -10.15
CA ARG A 419 -29.24 5.72 -11.21
C ARG A 419 -27.83 5.80 -10.62
N CYS A 420 -27.61 6.71 -9.67
CA CYS A 420 -26.35 6.83 -8.94
C CYS A 420 -25.95 5.49 -8.27
N LEU A 421 -26.89 4.84 -7.56
CA LEU A 421 -26.65 3.52 -6.97
C LEU A 421 -26.34 2.45 -8.02
N ASN A 422 -27.07 2.41 -9.13
CA ASN A 422 -26.79 1.47 -10.22
C ASN A 422 -25.39 1.66 -10.82
N MET A 423 -24.89 2.89 -10.87
CA MET A 423 -23.52 3.16 -11.32
C MET A 423 -22.48 2.68 -10.33
N GLY A 424 -22.70 2.93 -9.03
CA GLY A 424 -21.88 2.33 -7.98
C GLY A 424 -21.86 0.80 -8.07
N LYS A 425 -23.00 0.17 -8.39
CA LYS A 425 -23.05 -1.29 -8.63
C LYS A 425 -22.20 -1.72 -9.83
N LEU A 426 -22.34 -1.04 -10.97
CA LEU A 426 -21.59 -1.35 -12.18
C LEU A 426 -20.07 -1.28 -11.93
N CYS A 427 -19.61 -0.30 -11.18
CA CYS A 427 -18.20 -0.19 -10.77
C CYS A 427 -17.71 -1.39 -9.98
N LEU A 428 -18.56 -1.98 -9.13
CA LEU A 428 -18.20 -3.14 -8.32
C LEU A 428 -18.31 -4.48 -9.06
N LEU A 429 -19.01 -4.55 -10.20
CA LEU A 429 -19.21 -5.81 -10.94
C LEU A 429 -17.93 -6.36 -11.57
N GLY A 430 -16.93 -5.52 -11.83
CA GLY A 430 -15.74 -5.87 -12.59
C GLY A 430 -15.97 -5.96 -14.11
N THR A 431 -14.88 -5.90 -14.87
CA THR A 431 -14.91 -5.80 -16.34
C THR A 431 -15.63 -6.96 -17.02
N ASP A 432 -15.53 -8.18 -16.48
CA ASP A 432 -16.07 -9.38 -17.12
C ASP A 432 -17.60 -9.37 -17.12
N ASN A 433 -18.19 -8.99 -15.99
CA ASN A 433 -19.63 -8.87 -15.87
C ASN A 433 -20.16 -7.69 -16.70
N ILE A 434 -19.42 -6.58 -16.77
CA ILE A 434 -19.77 -5.45 -17.64
C ILE A 434 -19.73 -5.88 -19.11
N ASN A 435 -18.67 -6.56 -19.54
CA ASN A 435 -18.55 -7.08 -20.91
C ASN A 435 -19.69 -8.05 -21.24
N LYS A 436 -20.09 -8.93 -20.30
CA LYS A 436 -21.28 -9.79 -20.47
C LYS A 436 -22.58 -9.00 -20.62
N ILE A 437 -22.73 -7.87 -19.91
CA ILE A 437 -23.89 -6.98 -20.04
C ILE A 437 -23.88 -6.30 -21.43
N ILE A 438 -22.72 -5.79 -21.86
CA ILE A 438 -22.52 -5.18 -23.18
C ILE A 438 -22.84 -6.20 -24.28
N ASP A 439 -22.29 -7.42 -24.20
CA ASP A 439 -22.51 -8.48 -25.17
C ASP A 439 -24.00 -8.77 -25.36
N ARG A 440 -24.75 -8.92 -24.27
CA ARG A 440 -26.21 -9.13 -24.32
C ARG A 440 -26.96 -7.96 -24.94
N TYR A 441 -26.59 -6.73 -24.58
CA TYR A 441 -27.24 -5.53 -25.14
C TYR A 441 -27.10 -5.47 -26.66
N TYR A 442 -25.96 -5.89 -27.21
CA TYR A 442 -25.71 -5.93 -28.66
C TYR A 442 -26.23 -7.18 -29.37
N GLU A 443 -26.54 -8.25 -28.66
CA GLU A 443 -27.21 -9.44 -29.21
C GLU A 443 -28.71 -9.19 -29.50
N GLU A 444 -29.37 -8.30 -28.74
CA GLU A 444 -30.76 -7.91 -28.94
C GLU A 444 -30.90 -6.74 -29.95
N ARG A 445 -30.85 -7.04 -31.26
CA ARG A 445 -31.10 -6.05 -32.33
C ARG A 445 -32.42 -5.29 -32.12
N LYS A 446 -32.37 -3.95 -32.11
CA LYS A 446 -33.54 -3.09 -32.34
C LYS A 446 -33.58 -2.66 -33.80
N GLU A 447 -34.71 -2.88 -34.47
CA GLU A 447 -34.93 -2.47 -35.86
C GLU A 447 -34.84 -0.94 -35.98
N GLY A 448 -33.90 -0.42 -36.79
CA GLY A 448 -33.76 1.01 -37.08
C GLY A 448 -32.76 1.82 -36.23
N GLN A 449 -31.86 1.20 -35.46
CA GLN A 449 -30.73 1.91 -34.82
C GLN A 449 -29.42 1.76 -35.63
N ASP A 450 -28.61 2.83 -35.65
CA ASP A 450 -27.31 2.87 -36.33
C ASP A 450 -26.33 1.81 -35.79
N GLU A 451 -25.51 1.27 -36.69
CA GLU A 451 -24.49 0.24 -36.41
C GLU A 451 -23.34 0.82 -35.55
N TYR A 452 -23.49 0.82 -34.23
CA TYR A 452 -22.33 0.96 -33.34
C TYR A 452 -21.54 -0.36 -33.35
N LYS A 453 -20.25 -0.31 -33.71
CA LYS A 453 -19.41 -1.52 -33.76
C LYS A 453 -19.20 -2.07 -32.35
N LYS A 454 -19.61 -3.32 -32.14
CA LYS A 454 -19.46 -4.09 -30.88
C LYS A 454 -18.04 -4.02 -30.29
N ASP A 455 -17.02 -3.91 -31.15
CA ASP A 455 -15.60 -3.87 -30.76
C ASP A 455 -15.13 -2.53 -30.18
N GLU A 456 -15.90 -1.45 -30.32
CA GLU A 456 -15.50 -0.10 -29.85
C GLU A 456 -15.76 0.12 -28.34
N ILE A 457 -16.60 -0.71 -27.70
CA ILE A 457 -17.09 -0.48 -26.32
C ILE A 457 -16.65 -1.61 -25.36
N ARG A 458 -16.06 -2.69 -25.87
CA ARG A 458 -15.60 -3.79 -25.02
C ARG A 458 -14.48 -3.30 -24.09
N LEU A 459 -14.71 -3.41 -22.79
CA LEU A 459 -13.69 -3.07 -21.80
C LEU A 459 -12.57 -4.11 -21.89
N GLN A 460 -11.32 -3.66 -21.86
CA GLN A 460 -10.19 -4.58 -21.68
C GLN A 460 -10.37 -5.32 -20.35
N GLU A 461 -9.98 -6.60 -20.32
CA GLU A 461 -10.10 -7.48 -19.17
C GLU A 461 -9.17 -6.98 -18.05
N HIS A 462 -9.64 -5.99 -17.30
CA HIS A 462 -9.00 -5.48 -16.09
C HIS A 462 -9.69 -6.10 -14.88
N THR A 463 -9.42 -7.38 -14.67
CA THR A 463 -9.24 -7.85 -13.29
C THR A 463 -8.10 -7.00 -12.67
N LEU A 464 -8.03 -6.85 -11.34
CA LEU A 464 -6.73 -6.49 -10.74
C LEU A 464 -5.77 -7.59 -11.15
N GLN A 465 -5.11 -7.40 -12.29
CA GLN A 465 -4.15 -8.33 -12.80
C GLN A 465 -3.01 -8.24 -11.82
N TRP A 466 -2.79 -9.34 -11.12
CA TRP A 466 -1.70 -9.47 -10.18
C TRP A 466 -0.45 -8.93 -10.84
N SER A 467 0.23 -8.05 -10.14
CA SER A 467 1.43 -7.43 -10.66
C SER A 467 2.60 -7.82 -9.80
N LEU A 468 3.77 -7.83 -10.40
CA LEU A 468 5.03 -7.92 -9.68
C LEU A 468 5.47 -6.53 -9.30
N HIS A 469 5.91 -6.40 -8.06
CA HIS A 469 6.59 -5.20 -7.59
C HIS A 469 7.97 -5.54 -7.05
N GLU A 470 8.07 -6.63 -6.28
CA GLU A 470 9.33 -7.09 -5.72
C GLU A 470 9.52 -8.58 -6.01
N ILE A 471 10.73 -8.93 -6.47
CA ILE A 471 11.09 -10.32 -6.74
C ILE A 471 12.37 -10.70 -6.01
N LYS A 472 12.43 -11.94 -5.53
CA LYS A 472 13.63 -12.59 -5.01
C LYS A 472 14.13 -13.57 -6.04
N ILE A 473 15.38 -13.40 -6.44
CA ILE A 473 16.05 -14.28 -7.38
C ILE A 473 17.05 -15.10 -6.58
N VAL A 474 16.94 -16.43 -6.63
CA VAL A 474 17.88 -17.35 -5.98
C VAL A 474 18.57 -18.18 -7.05
N ALA A 475 19.90 -18.16 -7.07
CA ALA A 475 20.71 -18.89 -8.03
C ALA A 475 21.72 -19.77 -7.32
N THR A 476 21.83 -21.03 -7.73
CA THR A 476 22.83 -21.99 -7.26
C THR A 476 23.75 -22.41 -8.38
N THR A 477 25.06 -22.30 -8.20
CA THR A 477 26.09 -22.76 -9.14
C THR A 477 26.21 -24.29 -9.08
N ALA A 478 26.35 -24.96 -10.23
CA ALA A 478 26.57 -26.40 -10.29
C ALA A 478 27.83 -26.84 -9.53
N LYS A 479 27.86 -28.10 -9.09
CA LYS A 479 28.96 -28.64 -8.28
C LYS A 479 30.20 -29.04 -9.09
N THR A 480 30.17 -28.91 -10.41
CA THR A 480 31.34 -29.20 -11.25
C THR A 480 32.40 -28.13 -11.06
N SER A 481 33.67 -28.53 -11.10
CA SER A 481 34.81 -27.64 -10.78
C SER A 481 34.92 -26.40 -11.67
N ASP A 482 34.28 -26.42 -12.84
CA ASP A 482 34.27 -25.36 -13.86
C ASP A 482 32.96 -24.55 -13.92
N ALA A 483 32.04 -24.76 -12.97
CA ALA A 483 30.71 -24.15 -12.99
C ALA A 483 30.67 -22.68 -12.55
N GLY A 484 31.61 -22.25 -11.69
CA GLY A 484 31.63 -20.91 -11.10
C GLY A 484 32.08 -19.83 -12.09
N THR A 485 31.69 -18.59 -11.83
CA THR A 485 32.04 -17.42 -12.67
C THR A 485 32.45 -16.23 -11.83
N LYS A 486 33.41 -15.44 -12.33
CA LYS A 486 33.73 -14.09 -11.81
C LYS A 486 33.06 -12.99 -12.62
N SER A 487 32.53 -13.32 -13.80
CA SER A 487 31.82 -12.39 -14.65
C SER A 487 30.51 -11.95 -14.01
N LYS A 488 30.06 -10.75 -14.32
CA LYS A 488 28.80 -10.23 -13.77
C LYS A 488 27.63 -10.96 -14.41
N ILE A 489 26.72 -11.47 -13.61
CA ILE A 489 25.47 -12.06 -14.08
C ILE A 489 24.36 -11.03 -13.89
N PHE A 490 23.62 -10.76 -14.96
CA PHE A 490 22.45 -9.89 -14.93
C PHE A 490 21.19 -10.73 -15.13
N PHE A 491 20.20 -10.47 -14.28
CA PHE A 491 18.85 -10.97 -14.40
C PHE A 491 17.96 -9.83 -14.87
N GLY A 492 17.05 -10.09 -15.82
CA GLY A 492 16.11 -9.10 -16.34
C GLY A 492 14.69 -9.64 -16.45
N LEU A 493 13.75 -8.73 -16.68
CA LEU A 493 12.34 -9.04 -16.91
C LEU A 493 11.94 -8.55 -18.30
N LYS A 494 11.34 -9.45 -19.10
CA LYS A 494 10.83 -9.14 -20.43
C LYS A 494 9.30 -9.14 -20.44
N THR A 495 8.71 -8.04 -20.91
CA THR A 495 7.25 -7.90 -21.05
C THR A 495 6.82 -8.04 -22.51
N ARG A 496 5.57 -8.46 -22.72
CA ARG A 496 4.96 -8.66 -24.05
C ARG A 496 4.82 -7.36 -24.84
N SER A 497 4.76 -6.21 -24.15
CA SER A 497 4.67 -4.87 -24.76
C SER A 497 6.03 -4.33 -25.25
N ASN A 498 7.13 -4.76 -24.65
CA ASN A 498 8.48 -4.30 -25.01
C ASN A 498 9.12 -5.23 -26.06
N LYS A 499 8.96 -4.90 -27.33
CA LYS A 499 9.56 -5.66 -28.46
C LYS A 499 11.00 -5.24 -28.80
N THR A 500 11.57 -4.21 -28.17
CA THR A 500 12.90 -3.67 -28.48
C THR A 500 13.93 -3.99 -27.38
N GLU A 501 15.11 -4.51 -27.76
CA GLU A 501 16.19 -4.92 -26.84
C GLU A 501 16.70 -3.80 -25.90
N THR A 502 16.44 -2.53 -26.22
CA THR A 502 16.87 -1.38 -25.39
C THR A 502 15.94 -1.10 -24.22
N ALA A 503 14.65 -1.48 -24.30
CA ALA A 503 13.68 -1.29 -23.22
C ALA A 503 13.82 -2.33 -22.10
N ASP A 504 14.39 -3.50 -22.40
CA ASP A 504 14.62 -4.60 -21.45
C ASP A 504 15.65 -4.24 -20.35
N LYS A 505 16.51 -3.24 -20.58
CA LYS A 505 17.51 -2.79 -19.61
C LYS A 505 16.91 -2.10 -18.38
N GLY A 506 15.66 -1.63 -18.45
CA GLY A 506 14.99 -0.98 -17.32
C GLY A 506 14.82 -1.90 -16.11
N TYR A 507 14.68 -3.22 -16.33
CA TYR A 507 14.41 -4.20 -15.29
C TYR A 507 15.61 -5.12 -14.98
N GLU A 508 16.84 -4.71 -15.32
CA GLU A 508 18.03 -5.53 -15.07
C GLU A 508 18.63 -5.33 -13.67
N VAL A 509 18.93 -6.43 -12.99
CA VAL A 509 19.65 -6.46 -11.71
C VAL A 509 20.84 -7.41 -11.77
N GLN A 510 21.98 -7.00 -11.19
CA GLN A 510 23.16 -7.85 -11.07
C GLN A 510 22.98 -8.86 -9.92
N LEU A 511 23.13 -10.16 -10.19
CA LEU A 511 22.97 -11.24 -9.20
C LEU A 511 24.18 -11.40 -8.28
N ASN A 512 25.39 -11.46 -8.82
CA ASN A 512 26.62 -11.65 -8.02
C ASN A 512 27.16 -10.32 -7.48
N ARG A 513 26.41 -9.67 -6.58
CA ARG A 513 26.89 -8.46 -5.88
C ARG A 513 27.96 -8.78 -4.85
N ARG A 514 27.93 -9.96 -4.22
CA ARG A 514 28.95 -10.40 -3.26
C ARG A 514 30.11 -11.06 -4.00
N LYS A 515 31.34 -10.78 -3.55
CA LYS A 515 32.59 -11.18 -4.20
C LYS A 515 32.76 -12.71 -4.40
N ASP A 516 31.99 -13.56 -3.71
CA ASP A 516 32.25 -15.00 -3.66
C ASP A 516 31.05 -15.90 -4.00
N GLY A 517 29.82 -15.36 -4.07
CA GLY A 517 28.59 -16.18 -4.00
C GLY A 517 28.42 -17.18 -5.15
N LEU A 518 28.72 -16.75 -6.37
CA LEU A 518 28.60 -17.57 -7.59
C LEU A 518 29.96 -17.98 -8.19
N GLU A 519 31.08 -17.55 -7.58
CA GLU A 519 32.43 -17.91 -8.03
C GLU A 519 32.78 -19.38 -7.73
N LYS A 520 32.15 -19.97 -6.70
CA LYS A 520 32.47 -21.32 -6.21
C LYS A 520 31.45 -22.36 -6.71
N PRO A 521 31.90 -23.55 -7.15
CA PRO A 521 31.02 -24.68 -7.40
C PRO A 521 30.12 -25.00 -6.20
N GLY A 522 28.82 -25.18 -6.42
CA GLY A 522 27.83 -25.36 -5.35
C GLY A 522 27.49 -24.10 -4.56
N GLY A 523 28.05 -22.94 -4.92
CA GLY A 523 27.72 -21.66 -4.31
C GLY A 523 26.27 -21.26 -4.54
N CYS A 524 25.70 -20.50 -3.62
CA CYS A 524 24.33 -19.99 -3.69
C CYS A 524 24.35 -18.49 -3.45
N GLU A 525 23.64 -17.74 -4.28
CA GLU A 525 23.46 -16.30 -4.13
C GLU A 525 21.97 -15.97 -4.27
N HIS A 526 21.52 -14.92 -3.60
CA HIS A 526 20.18 -14.38 -3.79
C HIS A 526 20.22 -12.85 -3.89
N VAL A 527 19.25 -12.29 -4.60
CA VAL A 527 19.03 -10.85 -4.70
C VAL A 527 17.54 -10.57 -4.60
N ASP A 528 17.20 -9.67 -3.69
CA ASP A 528 15.89 -9.04 -3.62
C ASP A 528 15.92 -7.80 -4.54
N TYR A 529 14.94 -7.69 -5.42
CA TYR A 529 14.89 -6.67 -6.46
C TYR A 529 13.49 -6.05 -6.55
N ILE A 530 13.42 -4.77 -6.21
CA ILE A 530 12.24 -3.93 -6.43
C ILE A 530 12.25 -3.46 -7.88
N LEU A 531 11.20 -3.80 -8.62
CA LEU A 531 11.01 -3.41 -10.00
C LEU A 531 10.77 -1.88 -10.06
N PRO A 532 11.33 -1.17 -11.07
CA PRO A 532 11.15 0.27 -11.23
C PRO A 532 9.69 0.71 -11.39
N SER A 533 8.84 -0.20 -11.86
CA SER A 533 7.40 -0.04 -11.94
C SER A 533 6.72 -1.38 -11.72
N VAL A 534 5.44 -1.31 -11.37
CA VAL A 534 4.58 -2.47 -11.16
C VAL A 534 4.32 -3.15 -12.52
N VAL A 535 4.59 -4.45 -12.63
CA VAL A 535 4.46 -5.19 -13.90
C VAL A 535 3.34 -6.23 -13.82
N PRO A 536 2.23 -6.09 -14.57
CA PRO A 536 1.18 -7.11 -14.59
C PRO A 536 1.73 -8.47 -14.99
N ILE A 537 1.40 -9.53 -14.24
CA ILE A 537 1.89 -10.89 -14.49
C ILE A 537 1.51 -11.39 -15.88
N SER A 538 0.29 -11.05 -16.33
CA SER A 538 -0.21 -11.29 -17.69
C SER A 538 0.67 -10.68 -18.79
N SER A 539 1.37 -9.58 -18.47
CA SER A 539 2.26 -8.87 -19.39
C SER A 539 3.65 -9.49 -19.44
N ILE A 540 4.00 -10.39 -18.52
CA ILE A 540 5.32 -11.02 -18.48
C ILE A 540 5.41 -12.04 -19.63
N GLU A 541 6.45 -11.90 -20.45
CA GLU A 541 6.79 -12.89 -21.48
C GLU A 541 7.75 -13.93 -20.89
N ALA A 542 8.82 -13.47 -20.27
CA ALA A 542 9.88 -14.30 -19.71
C ALA A 542 10.77 -13.48 -18.77
N PHE A 543 11.55 -14.17 -17.94
CA PHE A 543 12.73 -13.58 -17.31
C PHE A 543 13.96 -13.82 -18.19
N THR A 544 14.99 -13.00 -18.05
CA THR A 544 16.21 -13.11 -18.84
C THR A 544 17.43 -13.24 -17.95
N LEU A 545 18.44 -13.95 -18.43
CA LEU A 545 19.76 -14.04 -17.81
C LEU A 545 20.82 -13.78 -18.85
N ARG A 546 21.78 -12.91 -18.53
CA ARG A 546 22.96 -12.69 -19.36
C ARG A 546 24.23 -12.60 -18.54
N LEU A 547 25.32 -13.08 -19.13
CA LEU A 547 26.65 -13.00 -18.55
C LEU A 547 27.44 -11.87 -19.21
N ALA A 548 28.02 -10.98 -18.41
CA ALA A 548 28.90 -9.92 -18.86
C ALA A 548 30.33 -10.18 -18.36
N GLY A 549 31.16 -10.74 -19.25
CA GLY A 549 32.57 -11.00 -19.01
C GLY A 549 33.12 -12.00 -20.01
N ASN A 550 34.15 -12.78 -19.64
CA ASN A 550 34.91 -13.63 -20.57
C ASN A 550 34.88 -15.13 -20.21
N ASP A 551 34.17 -15.53 -19.15
CA ASP A 551 34.08 -16.92 -18.69
C ASP A 551 32.69 -17.54 -18.97
N GLN A 552 32.44 -18.72 -18.39
CA GLN A 552 31.16 -19.42 -18.45
C GLN A 552 30.60 -19.56 -17.03
N TRP A 553 29.28 -19.66 -16.92
CA TRP A 553 28.61 -20.01 -15.68
C TRP A 553 27.65 -21.17 -15.90
N ILE A 554 27.63 -22.14 -14.98
CA ILE A 554 26.69 -23.25 -15.02
C ILE A 554 25.84 -23.17 -13.75
N ALA A 555 24.58 -22.76 -13.91
CA ALA A 555 23.61 -22.73 -12.83
C ALA A 555 22.97 -24.11 -12.67
N GLU A 556 23.01 -24.66 -11.46
CA GLU A 556 22.25 -25.86 -11.09
C GLU A 556 20.76 -25.54 -11.05
N ASN A 557 20.38 -24.43 -10.40
CA ASN A 557 19.01 -23.96 -10.29
C ASN A 557 18.95 -22.44 -10.23
N ILE A 558 17.87 -21.90 -10.78
CA ILE A 558 17.49 -20.50 -10.70
C ILE A 558 16.00 -20.45 -10.39
N TYR A 559 15.67 -19.69 -9.36
CA TYR A 559 14.32 -19.47 -8.87
C TYR A 559 14.02 -17.99 -8.91
N VAL A 560 12.82 -17.64 -9.34
CA VAL A 560 12.29 -16.29 -9.29
C VAL A 560 11.02 -16.36 -8.47
N ILE A 561 10.94 -15.58 -7.40
CA ILE A 561 9.88 -15.64 -6.40
C ILE A 561 9.31 -14.23 -6.25
N ASP A 562 7.99 -14.07 -6.29
CA ASP A 562 7.36 -12.82 -5.85
C ASP A 562 7.52 -12.73 -4.33
N VAL A 563 8.23 -11.72 -3.85
CA VAL A 563 8.55 -11.57 -2.42
C VAL A 563 7.29 -11.45 -1.59
N ARG A 564 6.26 -10.79 -2.13
CA ARG A 564 5.04 -10.45 -1.39
C ARG A 564 4.13 -11.63 -1.16
N THR A 565 4.07 -12.52 -2.13
CA THR A 565 3.18 -13.69 -2.10
C THR A 565 3.90 -14.99 -1.79
N GLY A 566 5.24 -14.97 -1.86
CA GLY A 566 6.07 -16.16 -1.84
C GLY A 566 5.89 -17.07 -3.06
N ILE A 567 5.13 -16.64 -4.08
CA ILE A 567 4.84 -17.47 -5.26
C ILE A 567 6.08 -17.56 -6.14
N MET A 568 6.43 -18.78 -6.53
CA MET A 568 7.46 -19.01 -7.53
C MET A 568 6.94 -18.64 -8.92
N LEU A 569 7.60 -17.68 -9.55
CA LEU A 569 7.27 -17.13 -10.86
C LEU A 569 7.95 -17.90 -11.99
N ALA A 570 9.16 -18.35 -11.75
CA ALA A 570 9.95 -19.09 -12.72
C ALA A 570 10.97 -20.01 -12.05
N LYS A 571 11.24 -21.14 -12.71
CA LYS A 571 12.32 -22.06 -12.35
C LYS A 571 13.05 -22.50 -13.60
N ALA A 572 14.37 -22.53 -13.53
CA ALA A 572 15.18 -23.23 -14.51
C ALA A 572 16.34 -23.95 -13.85
N SER A 573 16.76 -25.06 -14.44
CA SER A 573 17.82 -25.91 -13.92
C SER A 573 18.84 -26.25 -15.01
N ASN A 574 20.08 -26.51 -14.62
CA ASN A 574 21.20 -26.86 -15.51
C ASN A 574 21.43 -25.84 -16.64
N ILE A 575 21.31 -24.55 -16.33
CA ILE A 575 21.54 -23.48 -17.31
C ILE A 575 23.04 -23.30 -17.51
N LYS A 576 23.51 -23.48 -18.75
CA LYS A 576 24.85 -23.08 -19.15
C LYS A 576 24.81 -21.72 -19.84
N LEU A 577 25.36 -20.72 -19.18
CA LEU A 577 25.43 -19.34 -19.66
C LEU A 577 26.84 -19.03 -20.16
N SER A 578 26.94 -18.49 -21.37
CA SER A 578 28.21 -18.09 -22.00
C SER A 578 28.15 -16.60 -22.35
N VAL A 579 29.33 -15.99 -22.49
CA VAL A 579 29.48 -14.58 -22.89
C VAL A 579 28.62 -14.21 -24.09
N GLY A 580 27.92 -13.08 -23.98
CA GLY A 580 27.11 -12.52 -25.07
C GLY A 580 25.82 -13.30 -25.36
N LYS A 581 25.50 -14.35 -24.61
CA LYS A 581 24.22 -15.06 -24.70
C LYS A 581 23.26 -14.57 -23.63
N THR A 582 22.03 -14.31 -24.07
CA THR A 582 20.89 -14.09 -23.20
C THR A 582 20.00 -15.33 -23.23
N ILE A 583 19.69 -15.89 -22.07
CA ILE A 583 18.79 -17.03 -21.93
C ILE A 583 17.46 -16.53 -21.40
N LYS A 584 16.37 -16.99 -21.99
CA LYS A 584 15.01 -16.73 -21.49
C LYS A 584 14.61 -17.86 -20.53
N ILE A 585 14.10 -17.48 -19.37
CA ILE A 585 13.43 -18.37 -18.43
C ILE A 585 11.94 -18.12 -18.54
N GLY A 586 11.18 -19.14 -18.96
CA GLY A 586 9.73 -19.07 -19.04
C GLY A 586 9.10 -18.92 -17.66
N ILE A 587 7.95 -18.23 -17.62
CA ILE A 587 7.09 -18.19 -16.44
C ILE A 587 6.45 -19.57 -16.19
N LEU A 588 6.16 -19.91 -14.94
CA LEU A 588 5.45 -21.15 -14.61
C LEU A 588 4.00 -21.10 -15.10
N GLY A 589 3.54 -22.19 -15.73
CA GLY A 589 2.22 -22.24 -16.38
C GLY A 589 1.02 -22.18 -15.44
N HIS A 590 1.23 -22.29 -14.12
CA HIS A 590 0.18 -22.30 -13.09
C HIS A 590 0.13 -21.00 -12.27
N LEU A 591 0.73 -19.92 -12.77
CA LEU A 591 0.77 -18.65 -12.03
C LEU A 591 -0.60 -18.07 -11.76
N GLU A 592 -1.46 -18.00 -12.78
CA GLU A 592 -2.81 -17.44 -12.63
C GLU A 592 -3.60 -18.21 -11.55
N ASP A 593 -3.55 -19.55 -11.58
CA ASP A 593 -4.16 -20.40 -10.54
C ASP A 593 -3.59 -20.13 -9.15
N ALA A 594 -2.27 -19.99 -9.02
CA ALA A 594 -1.60 -19.75 -7.74
C ALA A 594 -2.04 -18.43 -7.11
N TYR A 595 -2.17 -17.37 -7.90
CA TYR A 595 -2.66 -16.08 -7.41
C TYR A 595 -4.19 -16.06 -7.20
N CYS A 596 -4.97 -16.75 -8.03
CA CYS A 596 -6.42 -16.92 -7.80
C CYS A 596 -6.72 -17.62 -6.47
N GLN A 597 -5.87 -18.57 -6.04
CA GLN A 597 -6.00 -19.23 -4.73
C GLN A 597 -5.67 -18.30 -3.55
N LEU A 598 -4.81 -17.29 -3.70
CA LEU A 598 -4.64 -16.25 -2.67
C LEU A 598 -5.92 -15.39 -2.53
N GLN A 599 -6.62 -15.22 -3.64
CA GLN A 599 -7.87 -14.45 -3.74
C GLN A 599 -9.04 -15.08 -2.99
N ASP A 600 -9.02 -16.39 -2.71
CA ASP A 600 -10.09 -17.05 -1.97
C ASP A 600 -9.94 -16.92 -0.44
N GLY A 601 -8.73 -16.65 0.06
CA GLY A 601 -8.40 -16.56 1.50
C GLY A 601 -8.75 -17.80 2.32
N SER A 602 -9.10 -18.90 1.65
CA SER A 602 -9.22 -20.23 2.22
C SER A 602 -7.86 -20.94 2.26
N THR A 603 -6.97 -20.56 1.34
CA THR A 603 -5.61 -21.11 1.22
C THR A 603 -4.64 -20.27 2.03
N ARG A 604 -4.48 -20.62 3.31
CA ARG A 604 -3.43 -20.04 4.17
C ARG A 604 -2.05 -20.41 3.60
N ILE A 605 -1.04 -19.55 3.82
CA ILE A 605 0.37 -19.81 3.42
C ILE A 605 0.83 -21.19 3.91
N ASN A 606 0.29 -21.68 5.02
CA ASN A 606 0.60 -22.97 5.63
C ASN A 606 -0.09 -24.20 4.98
N THR A 607 -0.72 -24.06 3.82
CA THR A 607 -1.35 -25.16 3.08
C THR A 607 -0.72 -25.37 1.71
N ILE A 608 -0.70 -26.64 1.28
CA ILE A 608 -0.20 -27.07 -0.02
C ILE A 608 -1.38 -27.42 -0.92
N SER A 609 -1.50 -26.72 -2.03
CA SER A 609 -2.45 -26.99 -3.10
C SER A 609 -1.83 -27.67 -4.32
N GLY A 610 -0.50 -27.84 -4.36
CA GLY A 610 0.18 -28.58 -5.41
C GLY A 610 1.62 -28.97 -5.06
N LEU A 611 2.13 -30.00 -5.74
CA LEU A 611 3.49 -30.52 -5.55
C LEU A 611 4.29 -30.46 -6.85
N MET A 612 5.58 -30.15 -6.70
CA MET A 612 6.60 -30.33 -7.72
C MET A 612 7.56 -31.42 -7.25
N VAL A 613 7.61 -32.53 -7.98
CA VAL A 613 8.50 -33.67 -7.68
C VAL A 613 9.58 -33.73 -8.75
N THR A 614 10.84 -33.50 -8.36
CA THR A 614 12.02 -33.57 -9.26
C THR A 614 12.83 -34.81 -8.93
N ILE A 615 13.14 -35.64 -9.93
CA ILE A 615 13.85 -36.91 -9.79
C ILE A 615 15.07 -36.91 -10.70
N ARG A 616 16.25 -37.18 -10.12
CA ARG A 616 17.46 -37.45 -10.90
C ARG A 616 17.69 -38.94 -10.93
N THR A 617 17.62 -39.57 -12.09
CA THR A 617 18.04 -40.97 -12.26
C THR A 617 19.57 -41.05 -12.18
N SER A 618 20.09 -42.13 -11.57
CA SER A 618 21.54 -42.34 -11.51
C SER A 618 22.13 -42.42 -12.92
N SER A 619 23.40 -42.06 -13.07
CA SER A 619 24.16 -42.29 -14.30
C SER A 619 24.81 -43.68 -14.33
N ASP A 620 24.54 -44.52 -13.33
CA ASP A 620 25.05 -45.90 -13.29
C ASP A 620 24.42 -46.72 -14.41
N PHE A 621 25.20 -47.62 -15.01
CA PHE A 621 24.70 -48.51 -16.06
C PHE A 621 23.48 -49.32 -15.58
N GLY A 622 22.39 -49.26 -16.37
CA GLY A 622 21.16 -50.00 -16.09
C GLY A 622 20.28 -49.41 -14.97
N SER A 623 20.47 -48.14 -14.62
CA SER A 623 19.69 -47.48 -13.56
C SER A 623 18.36 -46.86 -14.02
N GLY A 624 18.11 -46.78 -15.34
CA GLY A 624 16.85 -46.30 -15.91
C GLY A 624 15.74 -47.34 -15.89
N THR A 625 14.49 -46.91 -16.09
CA THR A 625 13.34 -47.82 -16.04
C THR A 625 12.20 -47.44 -16.97
N ASP A 626 11.59 -48.45 -17.56
CA ASP A 626 10.30 -48.35 -18.26
C ASP A 626 9.10 -48.75 -17.36
N GLY A 627 9.35 -48.92 -16.06
CA GLY A 627 8.32 -49.29 -15.09
C GLY A 627 7.52 -48.09 -14.60
N ASP A 628 6.29 -48.34 -14.14
CA ASP A 628 5.42 -47.31 -13.58
C ASP A 628 5.99 -46.79 -12.25
N VAL A 629 6.35 -45.52 -12.21
CA VAL A 629 6.83 -44.86 -10.99
C VAL A 629 5.67 -44.13 -10.32
N ILE A 630 5.38 -44.51 -9.07
CA ILE A 630 4.24 -43.99 -8.32
C ILE A 630 4.75 -43.22 -7.11
N PHE A 631 4.32 -41.97 -7.00
CA PHE A 631 4.58 -41.09 -5.87
C PHE A 631 3.40 -41.10 -4.89
N LYS A 632 3.69 -40.96 -3.59
CA LYS A 632 2.68 -40.82 -2.55
C LYS A 632 3.07 -39.75 -1.53
N MET A 633 2.12 -38.88 -1.20
CA MET A 633 2.15 -38.04 0.00
C MET A 633 1.24 -38.65 1.06
N GLU A 634 1.81 -38.98 2.21
CA GLU A 634 1.08 -39.47 3.37
C GLU A 634 0.74 -38.31 4.31
N THR A 635 -0.54 -38.22 4.68
CA THR A 635 -1.02 -37.19 5.62
C THR A 635 -1.68 -37.81 6.86
N THR A 636 -2.15 -36.99 7.79
CA THR A 636 -2.95 -37.42 8.95
C THR A 636 -4.31 -37.96 8.55
N HIS A 637 -4.94 -37.43 7.50
CA HIS A 637 -6.32 -37.73 7.14
C HIS A 637 -6.46 -38.57 5.87
N ARG A 638 -5.64 -38.32 4.84
CA ARG A 638 -5.75 -38.97 3.52
C ARG A 638 -4.43 -39.00 2.75
N ASN A 639 -4.13 -40.11 2.09
CA ASN A 639 -3.01 -40.19 1.17
C ASN A 639 -3.35 -39.63 -0.20
N VAL A 640 -2.38 -38.97 -0.82
CA VAL A 640 -2.41 -38.54 -2.21
C VAL A 640 -1.41 -39.41 -2.97
N GLU A 641 -1.87 -40.12 -3.99
CA GLU A 641 -1.03 -40.96 -4.86
C GLU A 641 -1.11 -40.47 -6.30
N GLN A 642 0.02 -40.47 -6.99
CA GLN A 642 0.13 -39.97 -8.36
C GLN A 642 1.09 -40.85 -9.17
N LEU A 643 0.64 -41.31 -10.33
CA LEU A 643 1.51 -41.89 -11.35
C LEU A 643 2.34 -40.76 -11.97
N LEU A 644 3.65 -40.93 -12.00
CA LEU A 644 4.59 -39.99 -12.58
C LEU A 644 4.88 -40.43 -14.01
N ASP A 645 4.17 -39.83 -14.95
CA ASP A 645 4.24 -40.17 -16.38
C ASP A 645 3.99 -38.90 -17.20
N LYS A 646 4.84 -38.64 -18.19
CA LYS A 646 4.68 -37.56 -19.16
C LYS A 646 4.29 -38.17 -20.50
N GLU A 647 3.13 -37.75 -21.00
CA GLU A 647 2.63 -38.22 -22.28
C GLU A 647 3.66 -38.03 -23.41
N SER A 648 3.98 -39.12 -24.11
CA SER A 648 4.94 -39.16 -25.23
C SER A 648 6.39 -38.80 -24.87
N TYR A 649 6.78 -38.89 -23.60
CA TYR A 649 8.15 -38.69 -23.15
C TYR A 649 8.66 -39.96 -22.47
N ASN A 650 9.93 -40.30 -22.68
CA ASN A 650 10.53 -41.48 -22.08
C ASN A 650 11.10 -41.12 -20.71
N ASP A 651 10.31 -41.37 -19.66
CA ASP A 651 10.64 -40.96 -18.31
C ASP A 651 11.74 -41.84 -17.66
N PHE A 652 12.49 -41.26 -16.73
CA PHE A 652 13.40 -41.99 -15.85
C PHE A 652 14.58 -42.70 -16.53
N GLU A 653 15.02 -42.19 -17.68
CA GLU A 653 16.20 -42.69 -18.37
C GLU A 653 17.49 -42.48 -17.56
N MET A 654 18.52 -43.28 -17.88
CA MET A 654 19.79 -43.24 -17.16
C MET A 654 20.42 -41.83 -17.22
N GLY A 655 20.58 -41.21 -16.05
CA GLY A 655 21.16 -39.88 -15.89
C GLY A 655 20.17 -38.72 -16.05
N ASP A 656 18.90 -38.98 -16.37
CA ASP A 656 17.90 -37.97 -16.63
C ASP A 656 17.47 -37.21 -15.36
N LEU A 657 16.96 -36.00 -15.59
CA LEU A 657 16.37 -35.15 -14.57
C LEU A 657 14.91 -34.87 -14.94
N ASP A 658 14.00 -35.60 -14.33
CA ASP A 658 12.58 -35.48 -14.56
C ASP A 658 11.91 -34.60 -13.52
N THR A 659 10.86 -33.88 -13.91
CA THR A 659 10.05 -33.06 -12.99
C THR A 659 8.58 -33.19 -13.33
N TYR A 660 7.76 -33.42 -12.30
CA TYR A 660 6.32 -33.60 -12.40
C TYR A 660 5.61 -32.58 -11.52
N TYR A 661 4.49 -32.06 -12.00
CA TYR A 661 3.64 -31.11 -11.30
C TYR A 661 2.24 -31.70 -11.20
N PHE A 662 1.63 -31.66 -10.03
CA PHE A 662 0.22 -32.03 -9.89
C PHE A 662 -0.44 -31.26 -8.75
N GLN A 663 -1.71 -30.90 -9.00
CA GLN A 663 -2.54 -30.21 -8.03
C GLN A 663 -3.17 -31.18 -7.04
N ILE A 664 -3.25 -30.74 -5.79
CA ILE A 664 -3.96 -31.43 -4.73
C ILE A 664 -5.36 -30.83 -4.65
N ARG A 665 -6.39 -31.61 -5.00
CA ARG A 665 -7.79 -31.15 -5.02
C ARG A 665 -8.25 -30.48 -3.73
N ASN A 666 -7.77 -30.96 -2.59
CA ASN A 666 -8.07 -30.40 -1.28
C ASN A 666 -6.73 -29.95 -0.67
N PRO A 667 -6.50 -28.64 -0.48
CA PRO A 667 -5.27 -28.16 0.13
C PRO A 667 -4.98 -28.87 1.45
N VAL A 668 -3.73 -29.27 1.66
CA VAL A 668 -3.28 -30.01 2.85
C VAL A 668 -2.42 -29.07 3.69
N ASP A 669 -2.75 -28.91 4.97
CA ASP A 669 -1.88 -28.15 5.90
C ASP A 669 -0.53 -28.86 6.04
N TYR A 670 0.59 -28.13 6.02
CA TYR A 670 1.93 -28.73 6.16
C TYR A 670 2.05 -29.60 7.43
N ASN A 671 1.32 -29.25 8.50
CA ASN A 671 1.33 -30.01 9.75
C ASN A 671 0.68 -31.39 9.63
N GLU A 672 -0.19 -31.57 8.64
CA GLU A 672 -0.84 -32.84 8.35
C GLU A 672 0.08 -33.79 7.59
N ILE A 673 1.12 -33.28 6.93
CA ILE A 673 2.04 -34.10 6.14
C ILE A 673 2.95 -34.90 7.08
N LYS A 674 2.96 -36.22 6.88
CA LYS A 674 3.83 -37.14 7.60
C LYS A 674 5.12 -37.36 6.84
N ASN A 675 5.02 -37.88 5.61
CA ASN A 675 6.15 -38.25 4.77
C ASN A 675 5.74 -38.35 3.30
N PHE A 676 6.74 -38.43 2.43
CA PHE A 676 6.55 -38.81 1.04
C PHE A 676 7.11 -40.22 0.79
N TYR A 677 6.63 -40.85 -0.28
CA TYR A 677 7.07 -42.18 -0.66
C TYR A 677 7.12 -42.30 -2.18
N ILE A 678 8.00 -43.19 -2.65
CA ILE A 678 8.05 -43.59 -4.05
C ILE A 678 8.17 -45.09 -4.18
N LYS A 679 7.57 -45.68 -5.20
CA LYS A 679 7.74 -47.08 -5.59
C LYS A 679 7.78 -47.20 -7.10
N LYS A 680 8.20 -48.36 -7.57
CA LYS A 680 8.23 -48.71 -8.99
C LYS A 680 7.53 -50.05 -9.24
N GLU A 681 6.60 -50.11 -10.19
CA GLU A 681 5.88 -51.32 -10.58
C GLU A 681 6.20 -51.72 -12.02
N GLY A 682 6.52 -53.01 -12.27
CA GLY A 682 6.92 -53.48 -13.60
C GLY A 682 8.28 -52.93 -14.07
N GLY A 683 8.81 -53.39 -15.21
CA GLY A 683 10.06 -52.88 -15.80
C GLY A 683 11.39 -53.31 -15.14
N SER A 684 12.51 -52.80 -15.66
CA SER A 684 13.89 -53.03 -15.21
C SER A 684 14.21 -52.41 -13.85
N ASP A 685 15.34 -52.79 -13.24
CA ASP A 685 15.83 -52.18 -12.00
C ASP A 685 15.95 -50.65 -12.15
N TRP A 686 15.38 -49.90 -11.22
CA TRP A 686 15.44 -48.43 -11.24
C TRP A 686 16.26 -47.91 -10.06
N LYS A 687 17.18 -46.99 -10.33
CA LYS A 687 18.01 -46.37 -9.30
C LYS A 687 18.04 -44.85 -9.46
N PRO A 688 17.22 -44.10 -8.70
CA PRO A 688 17.40 -42.66 -8.60
C PRO A 688 18.73 -42.34 -7.90
N ALA A 689 19.37 -41.23 -8.29
CA ALA A 689 20.44 -40.60 -7.53
C ALA A 689 19.86 -39.76 -6.39
N TYR A 690 18.82 -38.98 -6.66
CA TYR A 690 18.06 -38.25 -5.65
C TYR A 690 16.64 -37.91 -6.10
N ILE A 691 15.80 -37.58 -5.13
CA ILE A 691 14.45 -37.07 -5.32
C ILE A 691 14.26 -35.84 -4.46
N THR A 692 13.68 -34.79 -5.03
CA THR A 692 13.31 -33.55 -4.35
C THR A 692 11.80 -33.35 -4.47
N VAL A 693 11.14 -33.03 -3.37
CA VAL A 693 9.71 -32.67 -3.34
C VAL A 693 9.61 -31.23 -2.89
N CYS A 694 8.99 -30.38 -3.70
CA CYS A 694 8.71 -29.00 -3.38
C CYS A 694 7.21 -28.73 -3.39
N ASP A 695 6.77 -27.73 -2.63
CA ASP A 695 5.47 -27.10 -2.88
C ASP A 695 5.54 -26.43 -4.26
N SER A 696 4.58 -26.71 -5.16
CA SER A 696 4.61 -26.14 -6.51
C SER A 696 4.28 -24.65 -6.56
N ARG A 697 3.59 -24.11 -5.54
CA ARG A 697 3.22 -22.69 -5.43
C ARG A 697 4.41 -21.87 -4.98
N THR A 698 5.03 -22.26 -3.87
CA THR A 698 6.09 -21.50 -3.22
C THR A 698 7.50 -21.96 -3.62
N GLY A 699 7.59 -23.17 -4.17
CA GLY A 699 8.84 -23.83 -4.54
C GLY A 699 9.71 -24.26 -3.36
N ILE A 700 9.19 -24.15 -2.14
CA ILE A 700 9.92 -24.56 -0.94
C ILE A 700 10.18 -26.06 -1.01
N CYS A 701 11.44 -26.44 -0.85
CA CYS A 701 11.85 -27.84 -0.79
C CYS A 701 11.38 -28.49 0.51
N MET A 702 10.43 -29.39 0.44
CA MET A 702 9.89 -30.11 1.60
C MET A 702 10.59 -31.42 1.88
N ALA A 703 11.30 -31.97 0.90
CA ALA A 703 12.10 -33.17 1.08
C ALA A 703 13.19 -33.25 0.02
N HIS A 704 14.36 -33.72 0.42
CA HIS A 704 15.44 -34.10 -0.50
C HIS A 704 16.08 -35.41 -0.03
N GLN A 705 15.89 -36.48 -0.79
CA GLN A 705 16.39 -37.81 -0.46
C GLN A 705 17.34 -38.31 -1.53
N LYS A 706 18.58 -38.62 -1.14
CA LYS A 706 19.53 -39.35 -1.99
C LYS A 706 19.27 -40.84 -1.92
N PHE A 707 19.45 -41.52 -3.04
CA PHE A 707 19.29 -42.97 -3.13
C PHE A 707 20.60 -43.61 -3.57
N ASN A 708 20.98 -44.68 -2.89
CA ASN A 708 22.17 -45.48 -3.18
C ASN A 708 21.82 -46.92 -3.55
N ARG A 709 20.52 -47.24 -3.66
CA ARG A 709 19.97 -48.56 -3.93
C ARG A 709 18.81 -48.47 -4.91
N ASN A 710 18.49 -49.60 -5.55
CA ASN A 710 17.37 -49.68 -6.47
C ASN A 710 16.04 -49.52 -5.71
N ILE A 711 15.11 -48.80 -6.33
CA ILE A 711 13.71 -48.72 -5.91
C ILE A 711 12.99 -49.94 -6.48
N THR A 712 12.10 -50.52 -5.67
CA THR A 712 11.33 -51.72 -6.04
C THR A 712 9.83 -51.41 -5.95
N SER A 713 8.98 -52.44 -6.06
CA SER A 713 7.54 -52.35 -5.82
C SER A 713 7.18 -52.03 -4.37
N LYS A 714 8.14 -52.08 -3.43
CA LYS A 714 7.94 -51.62 -2.06
C LYS A 714 8.17 -50.12 -1.95
N TRP A 715 7.29 -49.46 -1.19
CA TRP A 715 7.41 -48.04 -0.86
C TRP A 715 8.75 -47.72 -0.21
N SER A 716 9.49 -46.80 -0.84
CA SER A 716 10.70 -46.21 -0.32
C SER A 716 10.39 -44.84 0.26
N LEU A 717 10.82 -44.61 1.50
CA LEU A 717 10.57 -43.38 2.24
C LEU A 717 11.39 -42.21 1.67
N ILE A 718 10.73 -41.07 1.52
CA ILE A 718 11.32 -39.76 1.28
C ILE A 718 10.88 -38.90 2.48
N PRO A 719 11.75 -38.74 3.49
CA PRO A 719 11.38 -38.05 4.72
C PRO A 719 10.95 -36.62 4.46
N PHE A 720 9.81 -36.22 5.02
CA PHE A 720 9.42 -34.81 5.04
C PHE A 720 10.37 -34.05 5.97
N ASP A 721 11.05 -33.04 5.45
CA ASP A 721 11.94 -32.17 6.21
C ASP A 721 11.10 -31.17 7.01
N ARG A 722 10.56 -31.67 8.11
CA ARG A 722 9.78 -30.87 9.05
C ARG A 722 10.64 -29.76 9.66
N THR A 723 11.97 -29.88 9.69
CA THR A 723 12.84 -28.84 10.24
C THR A 723 12.96 -27.66 9.29
N LEU A 724 13.10 -27.92 7.98
CA LEU A 724 13.10 -26.88 6.96
C LEU A 724 11.74 -26.20 6.86
N MET A 725 10.64 -26.98 6.92
CA MET A 725 9.28 -26.42 6.92
C MET A 725 8.98 -25.67 8.20
N ASP A 726 9.38 -26.18 9.35
CA ASP A 726 9.27 -25.46 10.61
C ASP A 726 10.04 -24.15 10.53
N ASN A 727 11.24 -24.11 9.97
CA ASN A 727 12.00 -22.86 9.80
C ASN A 727 11.35 -21.90 8.81
N PHE A 728 10.74 -22.41 7.74
CA PHE A 728 10.01 -21.61 6.76
C PHE A 728 8.71 -21.05 7.36
N LEU A 729 7.87 -21.90 7.95
CA LEU A 729 6.62 -21.51 8.60
C LEU A 729 6.86 -20.64 9.84
N LYS A 730 7.95 -20.88 10.58
CA LYS A 730 8.41 -20.02 11.68
C LYS A 730 9.10 -18.75 11.19
N SER A 731 9.45 -18.60 9.90
CA SER A 731 9.96 -17.33 9.39
C SER A 731 8.88 -16.25 9.23
N GLU A 732 7.61 -16.65 9.15
CA GLU A 732 6.47 -15.71 9.21
C GLU A 732 5.72 -15.76 10.54
N SER A 733 5.79 -16.88 11.30
CA SER A 733 5.02 -17.03 12.55
C SER A 733 5.82 -17.01 13.85
N ASN A 734 7.16 -16.98 13.82
CA ASN A 734 7.90 -16.54 15.00
C ASN A 734 8.01 -15.02 14.96
N SER A 735 7.42 -14.40 15.98
CA SER A 735 7.81 -13.13 16.59
C SER A 735 9.28 -13.13 17.05
N GLY A 736 10.18 -13.52 16.15
CA GLY A 736 11.60 -13.49 16.32
C GLY A 736 12.07 -12.12 15.91
N ILE A 737 12.78 -11.46 16.81
CA ILE A 737 13.33 -10.15 16.58
C ILE A 737 14.44 -10.32 15.53
N ARG A 738 14.34 -9.60 14.42
CA ARG A 738 15.42 -9.50 13.43
C ARG A 738 15.95 -8.08 13.35
N TYR A 739 15.04 -7.12 13.34
CA TYR A 739 15.38 -5.71 13.27
C TYR A 739 15.15 -5.11 14.63
N LEU A 740 16.21 -4.57 15.21
CA LEU A 740 16.16 -3.84 16.47
C LEU A 740 16.26 -2.34 16.17
N GLN A 741 15.36 -1.55 16.74
CA GLN A 741 15.53 -0.11 16.84
C GLN A 741 16.11 0.18 18.22
N VAL A 742 17.30 0.75 18.25
CA VAL A 742 18.02 1.13 19.47
C VAL A 742 18.05 2.64 19.53
N VAL A 743 17.37 3.23 20.51
CA VAL A 743 17.33 4.68 20.74
C VAL A 743 18.09 4.98 22.02
N ILE A 744 19.07 5.87 21.96
CA ILE A 744 19.94 6.20 23.08
C ILE A 744 19.90 7.71 23.30
N LYS A 745 19.64 8.13 24.55
CA LYS A 745 19.79 9.52 24.98
C LYS A 745 21.11 9.70 25.71
N THR A 746 21.98 10.53 25.15
CA THR A 746 23.18 10.99 25.87
C THR A 746 22.80 12.11 26.83
N SER A 747 23.35 12.07 28.05
CA SER A 747 23.05 13.08 29.08
C SER A 747 23.39 14.49 28.60
N ASN A 748 22.62 15.47 29.07
CA ASN A 748 22.89 16.87 28.82
C ASN A 748 23.94 17.48 29.77
N ASP A 749 24.58 16.70 30.65
CA ASP A 749 25.64 17.23 31.52
C ASP A 749 26.89 17.61 30.72
N LEU A 750 27.65 18.57 31.24
CA LEU A 750 28.91 18.98 30.64
C LEU A 750 29.87 17.77 30.46
N TRP A 751 30.37 17.59 29.25
CA TRP A 751 31.26 16.48 28.85
C TRP A 751 30.63 15.09 28.98
N SER A 752 29.36 14.97 28.59
CA SER A 752 28.65 13.70 28.51
C SER A 752 28.69 13.03 27.14
N GLY A 753 28.92 13.80 26.08
CA GLY A 753 29.06 13.29 24.72
C GLY A 753 30.40 12.62 24.47
N THR A 754 30.49 11.80 23.41
CA THR A 754 31.70 11.05 23.08
C THR A 754 31.93 10.99 21.57
N ASP A 755 33.18 11.22 21.14
CA ASP A 755 33.62 10.94 19.77
C ASP A 755 34.15 9.49 19.61
N ASP A 756 34.05 8.68 20.68
CA ASP A 756 34.50 7.30 20.67
C ASP A 756 33.53 6.41 19.89
N ASN A 757 34.07 5.34 19.29
CA ASN A 757 33.24 4.32 18.65
C ASN A 757 32.37 3.57 19.69
N VAL A 758 31.05 3.69 19.61
CA VAL A 758 30.11 2.98 20.49
C VAL A 758 29.61 1.69 19.85
N TYR A 759 29.47 0.65 20.66
CA TYR A 759 29.02 -0.66 20.24
C TYR A 759 27.91 -1.18 21.15
N MET A 760 27.00 -1.93 20.56
CA MET A 760 26.04 -2.78 21.27
C MET A 760 26.47 -4.24 21.12
N GLU A 761 26.39 -4.99 22.21
CA GLU A 761 26.62 -6.43 22.24
C GLU A 761 25.42 -7.13 22.84
N ILE A 762 24.82 -8.05 22.09
CA ILE A 762 23.69 -8.86 22.52
C ILE A 762 24.23 -10.18 23.04
N LYS A 763 23.92 -10.47 24.31
CA LYS A 763 24.16 -11.77 24.93
C LYS A 763 22.94 -12.62 24.79
N PHE A 764 23.15 -13.88 24.45
CA PHE A 764 22.09 -14.85 24.38
C PHE A 764 22.18 -15.88 25.51
N ASP A 765 21.09 -16.59 25.75
CA ASP A 765 21.08 -17.74 26.63
C ASP A 765 21.71 -18.95 25.93
N ASP A 766 22.88 -19.38 26.41
CA ASP A 766 23.63 -20.53 25.88
C ASP A 766 22.91 -21.87 26.10
N SER A 767 21.85 -21.89 26.91
CA SER A 767 21.05 -23.10 27.17
C SER A 767 19.99 -23.40 26.12
N ASP A 768 19.72 -22.49 25.17
CA ASP A 768 18.83 -22.74 24.02
C ASP A 768 19.63 -23.28 22.82
N PRO A 769 19.64 -24.61 22.57
CA PRO A 769 20.35 -25.20 21.44
C PRO A 769 19.76 -24.83 20.08
N SER A 770 18.59 -24.18 20.04
CA SER A 770 17.99 -23.66 18.80
C SER A 770 18.48 -22.26 18.44
N ASN A 771 19.26 -21.62 19.32
CA ASN A 771 19.81 -20.31 19.04
C ASN A 771 21.07 -20.42 18.15
N PRO A 772 21.05 -19.85 16.93
CA PRO A 772 22.21 -19.87 16.04
C PRO A 772 23.42 -19.06 16.56
N TYR A 773 23.25 -18.27 17.62
CA TYR A 773 24.33 -17.60 18.35
C TYR A 773 24.75 -18.35 19.63
N SER A 774 24.37 -19.61 19.83
CA SER A 774 24.79 -20.38 21.01
C SER A 774 26.32 -20.44 21.09
N ASN A 775 26.93 -19.92 22.17
CA ASN A 775 28.37 -19.65 22.38
C ASN A 775 28.94 -18.33 21.80
N ASP A 776 28.15 -17.52 21.09
CA ASP A 776 28.61 -16.27 20.46
C ASP A 776 27.82 -15.05 20.95
N LYS A 777 28.50 -13.89 20.93
CA LYS A 777 27.89 -12.57 21.14
C LYS A 777 27.60 -11.93 19.79
N TYR A 778 26.44 -11.30 19.62
CA TYR A 778 26.23 -10.45 18.45
C TYR A 778 26.70 -9.03 18.75
N LYS A 779 27.66 -8.51 17.98
CA LYS A 779 28.20 -7.17 18.18
C LYS A 779 27.83 -6.27 17.01
N ALA A 780 27.15 -5.17 17.29
CA ALA A 780 26.81 -4.11 16.35
C ALA A 780 27.63 -2.86 16.64
N TYR A 781 28.16 -2.24 15.59
CA TYR A 781 28.71 -0.89 15.68
C TYR A 781 27.55 0.09 15.54
N LEU A 782 27.33 0.93 16.55
CA LEU A 782 26.25 1.90 16.55
C LEU A 782 26.80 3.18 15.94
N ASN A 783 26.50 3.35 14.66
CA ASN A 783 26.96 4.51 13.93
C ASN A 783 25.97 4.79 12.81
N THR A 784 25.45 6.01 12.74
CA THR A 784 24.75 6.49 11.56
C THR A 784 25.79 7.13 10.63
N ALA A 785 25.75 6.74 9.35
CA ALA A 785 26.74 7.25 8.41
C ALA A 785 26.58 8.77 8.29
N TRP A 786 27.69 9.50 8.44
CA TRP A 786 27.77 10.97 8.26
C TRP A 786 27.11 11.82 9.36
N HIS A 787 26.88 11.24 10.54
CA HIS A 787 26.46 11.94 11.75
C HIS A 787 27.53 11.78 12.84
N ASN A 788 27.73 12.80 13.69
CA ASN A 788 28.51 12.61 14.92
C ASN A 788 27.54 12.13 16.00
N ASP A 789 27.44 10.81 16.14
CA ASP A 789 26.52 10.21 17.10
C ASP A 789 27.01 10.43 18.54
N PHE A 790 26.09 10.37 19.51
CA PHE A 790 26.38 10.40 20.94
C PHE A 790 26.86 11.74 21.49
N GLU A 791 26.44 12.84 20.88
CA GLU A 791 26.71 14.17 21.39
C GLU A 791 25.90 14.50 22.65
N ARG A 792 26.38 15.49 23.41
CA ARG A 792 25.74 15.88 24.66
C ARG A 792 24.30 16.32 24.43
N GLY A 793 23.36 15.59 25.04
CA GLY A 793 21.94 15.88 24.94
C GLY A 793 21.27 15.26 23.70
N ASP A 794 21.98 14.50 22.88
CA ASP A 794 21.41 13.94 21.66
C ASP A 794 20.59 12.68 21.92
N ILE A 795 19.63 12.45 21.02
CA ILE A 795 18.86 11.21 20.94
C ILE A 795 19.22 10.54 19.61
N ASP A 796 20.06 9.51 19.69
CA ASP A 796 20.52 8.78 18.52
C ASP A 796 19.70 7.51 18.32
N THR A 797 19.31 7.23 17.07
CA THR A 797 18.55 6.02 16.72
C THR A 797 19.31 5.14 15.73
N PHE A 798 19.48 3.88 16.08
CA PHE A 798 20.19 2.88 15.29
C PHE A 798 19.29 1.70 14.93
N ASN A 799 19.29 1.32 13.66
CA ASN A 799 18.67 0.08 13.21
C ASN A 799 19.72 -1.02 13.17
N VAL A 800 19.56 -2.03 14.02
CA VAL A 800 20.46 -3.17 14.12
C VAL A 800 19.79 -4.39 13.51
N ASP A 801 20.28 -4.81 12.34
CA ASP A 801 19.86 -6.04 11.67
C ASP A 801 20.62 -7.23 12.26
N LEU A 802 19.89 -8.15 12.87
CA LEU A 802 20.38 -9.46 13.25
C LEU A 802 20.42 -10.33 12.00
N ARG A 803 21.55 -11.01 11.77
CA ARG A 803 21.75 -11.85 10.57
C ARG A 803 20.66 -12.93 10.40
N ILE A 804 19.98 -13.27 11.49
CA ILE A 804 18.88 -14.22 11.61
C ILE A 804 17.91 -13.74 12.69
N CYS A 805 16.63 -14.12 12.59
CA CYS A 805 15.65 -13.83 13.63
C CYS A 805 15.99 -14.58 14.93
N VAL A 806 15.95 -13.91 16.07
CA VAL A 806 16.18 -14.50 17.40
C VAL A 806 14.91 -14.41 18.24
N LYS A 807 14.65 -15.40 19.08
CA LYS A 807 13.50 -15.31 20.01
C LYS A 807 13.77 -14.22 21.03
N LYS A 808 12.75 -13.44 21.38
CA LYS A 808 12.79 -12.53 22.54
C LYS A 808 13.35 -13.28 23.75
N SER A 809 12.76 -14.42 24.13
CA SER A 809 13.20 -15.21 25.29
C SER A 809 14.66 -15.71 25.26
N SER A 810 15.34 -15.72 24.11
CA SER A 810 16.75 -16.15 24.03
C SER A 810 17.75 -15.03 24.27
N ILE A 811 17.33 -13.76 24.34
CA ILE A 811 18.25 -12.64 24.63
C ILE A 811 18.36 -12.51 26.15
N LYS A 812 19.59 -12.62 26.65
CA LYS A 812 19.92 -12.53 28.07
C LYS A 812 20.17 -11.09 28.50
N SER A 813 20.89 -10.32 27.70
CA SER A 813 21.17 -8.91 27.97
C SER A 813 21.62 -8.15 26.71
N PHE A 814 21.42 -6.84 26.75
CA PHE A 814 22.05 -5.87 25.86
C PHE A 814 23.17 -5.17 26.62
N GLU A 815 24.36 -5.11 26.04
CA GLU A 815 25.54 -4.47 26.63
C GLU A 815 26.05 -3.37 25.72
N PHE A 816 26.24 -2.17 26.27
CA PHE A 816 26.74 -1.01 25.52
C PHE A 816 28.13 -0.62 26.03
N PHE A 817 29.03 -0.30 25.10
CA PHE A 817 30.36 0.20 25.42
C PHE A 817 30.97 1.04 24.32
N LYS A 818 31.95 1.85 24.70
CA LYS A 818 32.75 2.66 23.79
C LYS A 818 34.17 2.12 23.62
N LYS A 819 34.84 2.53 22.56
CA LYS A 819 36.28 2.34 22.36
C LYS A 819 36.96 3.66 22.00
N GLY A 820 37.67 4.20 22.97
CA GLY A 820 38.54 5.37 22.85
C GLY A 820 38.73 6.04 24.23
N SER A 821 39.07 7.32 24.23
CA SER A 821 39.48 8.08 25.42
C SER A 821 38.37 8.89 26.09
N ASP A 822 37.27 9.16 25.39
CA ASP A 822 36.37 10.25 25.78
C ASP A 822 35.29 9.74 26.70
N ASP A 823 35.01 10.43 27.80
CA ASP A 823 33.95 9.95 28.68
C ASP A 823 32.59 9.99 27.97
N TRP A 824 31.71 9.02 28.26
CA TRP A 824 30.36 9.01 27.72
C TRP A 824 29.34 8.78 28.84
N LYS A 825 28.33 9.65 28.95
CA LYS A 825 27.29 9.53 29.98
C LYS A 825 25.93 9.36 29.33
N VAL A 826 25.30 8.22 29.58
CA VAL A 826 23.99 7.87 29.01
C VAL A 826 22.88 8.17 30.02
N GLU A 827 21.82 8.81 29.55
CA GLU A 827 20.63 9.14 30.33
C GLU A 827 19.62 7.99 30.30
N TRP A 828 19.24 7.54 29.10
CA TRP A 828 18.34 6.40 28.92
C TRP A 828 18.60 5.64 27.61
N ILE A 829 18.16 4.38 27.56
CA ILE A 829 18.23 3.51 26.37
C ILE A 829 16.89 2.81 26.17
N LYS A 830 16.34 2.89 24.96
CA LYS A 830 15.15 2.17 24.51
C LYS A 830 15.51 1.21 23.37
N ILE A 831 15.07 -0.04 23.47
CA ILE A 831 15.28 -1.05 22.42
C ILE A 831 13.92 -1.64 22.05
N SER A 832 13.57 -1.61 20.78
CA SER A 832 12.30 -2.11 20.25
C SER A 832 12.53 -3.08 19.09
N ASP A 833 11.60 -4.01 18.89
CA ASP A 833 11.48 -4.78 17.66
C ASP A 833 10.91 -3.87 16.57
N SER A 834 11.72 -3.53 15.56
CA SER A 834 11.29 -2.60 14.50
C SER A 834 10.19 -3.16 13.63
N ALA A 835 10.08 -4.49 13.51
CA ALA A 835 9.07 -5.13 12.68
C ALA A 835 7.73 -5.28 13.42
N GLY A 836 7.78 -5.60 14.72
CA GLY A 836 6.59 -5.79 15.54
C GLY A 836 6.12 -4.54 16.29
N GLY A 837 6.95 -3.48 16.37
CA GLY A 837 6.70 -2.28 17.17
C GLY A 837 6.77 -2.50 18.69
N GLU A 838 7.14 -3.70 19.14
CA GLU A 838 7.19 -4.05 20.57
C GLU A 838 8.45 -3.47 21.23
N VAL A 839 8.30 -2.73 22.32
CA VAL A 839 9.43 -2.28 23.15
C VAL A 839 9.95 -3.47 23.96
N LEU A 840 11.19 -3.88 23.70
CA LEU A 840 11.84 -5.01 24.35
C LEU A 840 12.40 -4.63 25.71
N CYS A 841 13.05 -3.47 25.81
CA CYS A 841 13.46 -2.87 27.06
C CYS A 841 13.53 -1.35 26.96
N TYR A 842 13.27 -0.69 28.08
CA TYR A 842 13.49 0.73 28.26
C TYR A 842 14.10 0.94 29.63
N GLU A 843 15.35 1.38 29.69
CA GLU A 843 16.06 1.67 30.93
C GLU A 843 16.31 3.18 31.02
N GLU A 844 15.65 3.82 31.98
CA GLU A 844 15.79 5.24 32.29
C GLU A 844 16.76 5.46 33.46
N ASN A 845 17.25 6.69 33.62
CA ASN A 845 18.10 7.10 34.74
C ASN A 845 19.39 6.26 34.84
N ILE A 846 19.98 5.91 33.70
CA ILE A 846 21.19 5.07 33.67
C ILE A 846 22.34 5.77 34.41
N ASP A 847 22.36 7.11 34.48
CA ASP A 847 23.26 8.02 35.22
C ASP A 847 24.71 7.53 35.38
N ARG A 848 25.18 6.76 34.39
CA ARG A 848 26.44 6.04 34.45
C ARG A 848 27.35 6.59 33.38
N LYS A 849 28.48 7.11 33.85
CA LYS A 849 29.55 7.65 33.01
C LYS A 849 30.54 6.54 32.69
N LEU A 850 30.61 6.11 31.42
CA LEU A 850 31.64 5.21 30.92
C LEU A 850 32.91 6.01 30.65
N LYS A 851 34.00 5.68 31.35
CA LYS A 851 35.28 6.40 31.23
C LYS A 851 36.27 5.65 30.36
N SER A 852 36.21 4.32 30.40
CA SER A 852 37.18 3.44 29.75
C SER A 852 36.50 2.45 28.80
N SER A 853 37.30 1.83 27.93
CA SER A 853 36.81 0.77 27.02
C SER A 853 36.39 -0.53 27.71
N GLU A 854 36.62 -0.65 29.03
CA GLU A 854 36.17 -1.77 29.86
C GLU A 854 34.80 -1.53 30.50
N ASP A 855 34.37 -0.27 30.58
CA ASP A 855 33.06 0.08 31.15
C ASP A 855 31.93 -0.43 30.25
N ARG A 856 30.86 -0.93 30.87
CA ARG A 856 29.71 -1.51 30.18
C ARG A 856 28.42 -1.03 30.85
N ILE A 857 27.45 -0.59 30.07
CA ILE A 857 26.05 -0.53 30.51
C ILE A 857 25.44 -1.88 30.17
N VAL A 858 24.81 -2.55 31.15
CA VAL A 858 24.22 -3.88 30.96
C VAL A 858 22.74 -3.82 31.28
N ILE A 859 21.90 -4.03 30.26
CA ILE A 859 20.44 -4.11 30.40
C ILE A 859 20.06 -5.58 30.29
N SER A 860 19.67 -6.18 31.41
CA SER A 860 19.37 -7.62 31.48
C SER A 860 17.92 -7.94 31.14
N SER A 861 17.66 -9.19 30.78
CA SER A 861 16.32 -9.73 30.48
C SER A 861 15.28 -9.56 31.60
N GLY A 862 15.72 -9.33 32.84
CA GLY A 862 14.82 -9.03 33.96
C GLY A 862 14.12 -7.65 33.89
N TYR A 863 14.53 -6.77 32.96
CA TYR A 863 13.94 -5.44 32.78
C TYR A 863 12.84 -5.39 31.73
N TRP A 864 12.51 -6.55 31.17
CA TRP A 864 11.56 -6.65 30.09
C TRP A 864 10.16 -6.50 30.69
N ASN A 865 9.42 -5.48 30.24
CA ASN A 865 8.07 -5.13 30.69
C ASN A 865 7.94 -4.32 32.00
N LYS A 866 8.97 -3.60 32.47
CA LYS A 866 8.69 -2.47 33.38
C LYS A 866 8.07 -1.34 32.55
N LYS A 867 6.75 -1.18 32.69
CA LYS A 867 5.98 -0.08 32.10
C LYS A 867 6.37 1.25 32.70
#